data_AF-A0A7X2H385-F1
#
_entry.id   AF-A0A7X2H385-F1
#
_cell.length_a   1.000
_cell.length_b   1.000
_cell.length_c   1.000
_cell.angle_alpha   90.00
_cell.angle_beta   90.00
_cell.angle_gamma   90.00
#
_symmetry.space_group_name_H-M   'P 1'
#
loop_
_entity.id
_entity.type
_entity.pdbx_description
1 polymer ?
#
loop_
_entity_poly.entity_id
_entity_poly.type
_entity_poly.pdbx_seq_one_letter_code
_entity_poly.pdbx_strand_id
1 'polypeptide(L)'
;MLKRVVSTISILVMVVSMFAVSPSVTNAAPISEANSTIFGPDVYVFDPTMSTTDIQGITSSVFATQESNEFGSQRKAFLFKPGSYNVNFNVGFYTHVAGLGQNPGDVNITGGLNVNADWDNGNATRNFWRTIENLTITPSSGTTQIAVSQAAPLRRLHIKGELDLFDFDSNWNAGWASGGFLADSIVDNAVVPASQQQWFARNSQWGSWSNGVWNMVFVGDNNAPTGLFPDPPYTVIEKTPVIREKPYLYINGSGQYQVFVPSLQTNTQGASWANGSTPGQSISIDQFYIARPETATAATMNAALSQGKNLLFTPGIFHLNDTLRITNPNTVVLGIGIPTIIPDNGQAAMSVADVDGVKIAGLTFDAGPVNSASLLEVGPTGSSANHSANPTSLHDLTFRTGGASPGKNDVSIKINSNNVIGDHFWIWRADHGAGAAWTNNVSKNGLVVNGNDVTMYGLFNEHHNEYQTLWNGNGGRVYFYQSEIPYDVPNQPAWMTQNGTVNGFASYKVANTVTSHEAWGLGVYSFFRDAAVKLNSAIEVPNVPGVKIHHATSIWLSGTAGSEITHIINNTGGRVYANSPAEAMRQTVTEFAGSGAGDTAAPSTPANLTATSASSSQINLSWTASTDNVGVTAYEIYRNGNLIGTSTTTTFNDTGLTAATAYSYTVKAKDAVGNLSAASNTATATTLSGGGTGTALDRTGWTATSTPTSADVPQNLLDGSMATRWSTGAAMVPGQSFIVDMKTSKNINKLVMDSTGSDNDYARSYEVYVSSDGTNWGSVVASGTGTGPIITVTFAAQNARYIKVVQTGTASSWWSVREVNVYGSSVAGDTQAPSTPANLVASAASSSVINLSWSASTDNVGVTGYEIYRSGNLVGTSASLSYSDTGLTAATAYSYTVKAKDAAGNLSAASNVTNVTTPSGGTGTALSRSGWTATSSPTSGDVPQNLLDGSMTTRWSTGAAMVPGQSFTVDMLATTSFTKIVMDSTGSDSDYARGYEVYVSTDGTNWGSAVTSGTGSGAIITATFAAQNARYFKVVQTGTASSWWSIREVNLYN
;
A
#
# COMPACT_ATOMS: atom_id res chain seq x y z
N MET A 1 -11.45 -52.13 -58.84
CA MET A 1 -11.65 -50.75 -59.33
C MET A 1 -12.41 -49.97 -58.25
N LEU A 2 -11.86 -48.80 -57.88
CA LEU A 2 -12.44 -47.63 -57.18
C LEU A 2 -13.99 -47.59 -57.12
N LYS A 3 -14.70 -47.06 -56.11
CA LYS A 3 -14.44 -45.95 -55.16
C LYS A 3 -15.64 -45.88 -54.16
N ARG A 4 -15.34 -45.55 -52.89
CA ARG A 4 -16.02 -44.60 -51.95
C ARG A 4 -17.53 -44.74 -51.63
N VAL A 5 -18.08 -44.36 -50.47
CA VAL A 5 -17.66 -44.00 -49.08
C VAL A 5 -19.00 -43.98 -48.28
N VAL A 6 -19.02 -44.71 -47.15
CA VAL A 6 -19.57 -44.42 -45.80
C VAL A 6 -20.93 -43.70 -45.60
N SER A 7 -21.86 -44.32 -44.86
CA SER A 7 -22.20 -43.97 -43.43
C SER A 7 -23.43 -44.76 -42.93
N THR A 8 -23.25 -45.94 -42.33
CA THR A 8 -23.47 -46.27 -40.89
C THR A 8 -24.81 -45.84 -40.25
N ILE A 9 -25.67 -46.85 -40.04
CA ILE A 9 -26.80 -46.92 -39.10
C ILE A 9 -26.51 -48.06 -38.12
N SER A 10 -26.76 -47.80 -36.83
CA SER A 10 -27.10 -48.62 -35.65
C SER A 10 -26.98 -50.16 -35.66
N ILE A 11 -26.64 -50.74 -34.48
CA ILE A 11 -27.24 -51.92 -33.78
C ILE A 11 -26.21 -52.88 -33.09
N LEU A 12 -26.31 -52.97 -31.74
CA LEU A 12 -26.35 -54.18 -30.87
C LEU A 12 -25.07 -54.91 -30.33
N VAL A 13 -25.23 -55.37 -29.07
CA VAL A 13 -24.85 -56.68 -28.47
C VAL A 13 -23.94 -56.65 -27.21
N MET A 14 -24.57 -56.81 -26.05
CA MET A 14 -24.36 -57.80 -24.97
C MET A 14 -23.02 -58.57 -24.87
N VAL A 15 -22.33 -58.50 -23.71
CA VAL A 15 -21.55 -59.62 -23.14
C VAL A 15 -21.66 -59.61 -21.60
N VAL A 16 -21.98 -60.78 -21.05
CA VAL A 16 -22.05 -61.15 -19.63
C VAL A 16 -20.68 -61.60 -19.13
N SER A 17 -20.26 -61.20 -17.92
CA SER A 17 -19.36 -62.02 -17.09
C SER A 17 -19.42 -61.67 -15.59
N MET A 18 -19.56 -62.74 -14.81
CA MET A 18 -19.63 -62.94 -13.36
C MET A 18 -18.76 -62.03 -12.48
N PHE A 19 -19.34 -61.50 -11.38
CA PHE A 19 -18.66 -61.36 -10.09
C PHE A 19 -19.62 -61.59 -8.91
N ALA A 20 -19.04 -62.13 -7.84
CA ALA A 20 -19.65 -62.76 -6.68
C ALA A 20 -20.71 -61.93 -5.94
N VAL A 21 -21.78 -62.61 -5.54
CA VAL A 21 -22.75 -62.14 -4.54
C VAL A 21 -22.01 -62.03 -3.20
N SER A 22 -21.79 -60.81 -2.74
CA SER A 22 -21.39 -60.52 -1.36
C SER A 22 -22.65 -60.53 -0.47
N PRO A 23 -22.56 -60.96 0.80
CA PRO A 23 -23.73 -61.16 1.63
C PRO A 23 -24.42 -59.82 1.91
N SER A 24 -25.74 -59.86 1.80
CA SER A 24 -26.73 -58.94 2.34
C SER A 24 -26.19 -57.99 3.41
N VAL A 25 -26.13 -56.71 3.04
CA VAL A 25 -26.12 -55.60 3.98
C VAL A 25 -27.40 -55.75 4.80
N THR A 26 -27.27 -56.16 6.06
CA THR A 26 -28.37 -56.09 7.02
C THR A 26 -28.76 -54.62 7.12
N ASN A 27 -29.98 -54.28 6.71
CA ASN A 27 -30.59 -52.97 6.91
C ASN A 27 -30.40 -52.57 8.38
N ALA A 28 -29.49 -51.62 8.63
CA ALA A 28 -29.49 -50.86 9.86
C ALA A 28 -30.88 -50.25 10.03
N ALA A 29 -31.38 -50.22 11.26
CA ALA A 29 -32.69 -49.66 11.56
C ALA A 29 -32.81 -48.22 11.00
N PRO A 30 -34.03 -47.77 10.62
CA PRO A 30 -34.21 -46.42 10.11
C PRO A 30 -33.74 -45.36 11.11
N ILE A 31 -32.98 -44.37 10.63
CA ILE A 31 -32.45 -43.19 11.32
C ILE A 31 -33.57 -42.26 11.89
N SER A 32 -34.85 -42.66 11.84
CA SER A 32 -36.00 -41.76 11.86
C SER A 32 -36.62 -41.43 13.23
N GLU A 33 -36.01 -41.77 14.37
CA GLU A 33 -36.52 -41.33 15.68
C GLU A 33 -35.56 -40.41 16.48
N ALA A 34 -34.26 -40.37 16.17
CA ALA A 34 -33.30 -39.56 16.93
C ALA A 34 -33.31 -38.04 16.59
N ASN A 35 -33.81 -37.65 15.41
CA ASN A 35 -33.64 -36.29 14.86
C ASN A 35 -34.93 -35.46 14.72
N SER A 36 -36.03 -35.82 15.39
CA SER A 36 -37.25 -34.98 15.45
C SER A 36 -37.10 -33.84 16.49
N THR A 37 -35.97 -33.13 16.45
CA THR A 37 -35.66 -32.09 17.44
C THR A 37 -36.15 -30.72 17.01
N ILE A 38 -36.32 -29.82 17.98
CA ILE A 38 -36.63 -28.41 17.72
C ILE A 38 -35.53 -27.66 16.95
N PHE A 39 -34.32 -28.24 16.87
CA PHE A 39 -33.14 -27.62 16.25
C PHE A 39 -32.94 -28.00 14.77
N GLY A 40 -33.80 -28.85 14.21
CA GLY A 40 -33.70 -29.27 12.82
C GLY A 40 -32.80 -30.49 12.58
N PRO A 41 -32.62 -30.89 11.32
CA PRO A 41 -32.10 -32.21 10.95
C PRO A 41 -30.58 -32.36 11.11
N ASP A 42 -29.83 -31.25 11.16
CA ASP A 42 -28.37 -31.24 11.26
C ASP A 42 -27.85 -31.23 12.71
N VAL A 43 -28.76 -31.35 13.68
CA VAL A 43 -28.46 -31.50 15.10
C VAL A 43 -28.82 -32.92 15.53
N TYR A 44 -27.79 -33.65 15.98
CA TYR A 44 -27.92 -34.99 16.52
C TYR A 44 -27.88 -34.91 18.04
N VAL A 45 -29.01 -35.23 18.70
CA VAL A 45 -29.09 -35.25 20.16
C VAL A 45 -28.98 -36.69 20.65
N PHE A 46 -27.84 -37.02 21.26
CA PHE A 46 -27.57 -38.36 21.78
C PHE A 46 -28.05 -38.50 23.22
N ASP A 47 -28.77 -39.58 23.49
CA ASP A 47 -29.25 -39.96 24.82
C ASP A 47 -28.46 -41.18 25.33
N PRO A 48 -28.16 -41.32 26.64
CA PRO A 48 -27.41 -42.45 27.16
C PRO A 48 -28.07 -43.82 26.91
N THR A 49 -29.36 -43.86 26.57
CA THR A 49 -30.04 -45.11 26.18
C THR A 49 -29.75 -45.55 24.74
N MET A 50 -29.17 -44.69 23.90
CA MET A 50 -28.80 -45.04 22.52
C MET A 50 -27.60 -45.99 22.52
N SER A 51 -27.57 -46.93 21.58
CA SER A 51 -26.48 -47.90 21.52
C SER A 51 -25.17 -47.23 21.10
N THR A 52 -24.05 -47.67 21.67
CA THR A 52 -22.69 -47.24 21.25
C THR A 52 -22.51 -47.36 19.73
N THR A 53 -22.97 -48.47 19.14
CA THR A 53 -22.83 -48.72 17.69
C THR A 53 -23.56 -47.67 16.86
N ASP A 54 -24.75 -47.24 17.28
CA ASP A 54 -25.52 -46.24 16.54
C ASP A 54 -24.88 -44.86 16.62
N ILE A 55 -24.47 -44.45 17.83
CA ILE A 55 -23.78 -43.17 18.03
C ILE A 55 -22.48 -43.15 17.22
N GLN A 56 -21.66 -44.21 17.35
CA GLN A 56 -20.41 -44.36 16.61
C GLN A 56 -20.63 -44.34 15.10
N GLY A 57 -21.66 -45.04 14.60
CA GLY A 57 -22.01 -45.06 13.19
C GLY A 57 -22.36 -43.67 12.65
N ILE A 58 -23.13 -42.88 13.42
CA ILE A 58 -23.48 -41.50 13.06
C ILE A 58 -22.23 -40.61 13.05
N THR A 59 -21.45 -40.62 14.12
CA THR A 59 -20.25 -39.76 14.22
C THR A 59 -19.23 -40.10 13.14
N SER A 60 -19.01 -41.39 12.87
CA SER A 60 -18.11 -41.84 11.80
C SER A 60 -18.63 -41.46 10.41
N SER A 61 -19.94 -41.57 10.15
CA SER A 61 -20.53 -41.18 8.87
C SER A 61 -20.41 -39.67 8.63
N VAL A 62 -20.61 -38.85 9.65
CA VAL A 62 -20.45 -37.40 9.53
C VAL A 62 -18.98 -37.05 9.33
N PHE A 63 -18.07 -37.64 10.12
CA PHE A 63 -16.63 -37.42 9.95
C PHE A 63 -16.16 -37.74 8.54
N ALA A 64 -16.55 -38.88 7.96
CA ALA A 64 -16.20 -39.26 6.59
C ALA A 64 -16.61 -38.22 5.53
N THR A 65 -17.64 -37.41 5.80
CA THR A 65 -18.07 -36.32 4.91
C THR A 65 -17.45 -34.97 5.25
N GLN A 66 -17.03 -34.76 6.50
CA GLN A 66 -16.57 -33.47 7.00
C GLN A 66 -15.05 -33.40 7.17
N GLU A 67 -14.33 -34.51 7.14
CA GLU A 67 -12.88 -34.57 7.37
C GLU A 67 -12.09 -33.62 6.45
N SER A 68 -12.39 -33.63 5.14
CA SER A 68 -11.73 -32.78 4.13
C SER A 68 -12.63 -31.67 3.57
N ASN A 69 -13.76 -31.40 4.22
CA ASN A 69 -14.80 -30.51 3.71
C ASN A 69 -14.61 -29.03 4.13
N GLU A 70 -13.43 -28.50 3.84
CA GLU A 70 -12.98 -27.17 4.29
C GLU A 70 -13.96 -26.04 3.90
N PHE A 71 -14.48 -26.05 2.67
CA PHE A 71 -15.39 -25.00 2.17
C PHE A 71 -16.82 -25.49 1.92
N GLY A 72 -17.19 -26.64 2.47
CA GLY A 72 -18.54 -27.17 2.36
C GLY A 72 -19.61 -26.30 3.00
N SER A 73 -20.85 -26.47 2.53
CA SER A 73 -22.02 -25.81 3.10
C SER A 73 -22.59 -26.53 4.31
N GLN A 74 -22.22 -27.80 4.52
CA GLN A 74 -22.69 -28.62 5.62
C GLN A 74 -22.21 -28.06 6.96
N ARG A 75 -23.12 -28.03 7.92
CA ARG A 75 -22.89 -27.68 9.33
C ARG A 75 -23.50 -28.76 10.19
N LYS A 76 -22.81 -29.22 11.23
CA LYS A 76 -23.24 -30.38 12.04
C LYS A 76 -23.07 -30.10 13.53
N ALA A 77 -24.00 -30.57 14.35
CA ALA A 77 -23.88 -30.51 15.80
C ALA A 77 -24.17 -31.87 16.45
N PHE A 78 -23.26 -32.32 17.32
CA PHE A 78 -23.42 -33.46 18.20
C PHE A 78 -23.68 -32.95 19.61
N LEU A 79 -24.89 -33.16 20.12
CA LEU A 79 -25.30 -32.74 21.45
C LEU A 79 -25.53 -33.96 22.32
N PHE A 80 -24.73 -34.12 23.37
CA PHE A 80 -24.83 -35.27 24.27
C PHE A 80 -25.59 -34.86 25.52
N LYS A 81 -26.71 -35.54 25.82
CA LYS A 81 -27.41 -35.35 27.09
C LYS A 81 -26.55 -35.79 28.28
N PRO A 82 -26.85 -35.35 29.51
CA PRO A 82 -26.18 -35.84 30.71
C PRO A 82 -26.17 -37.38 30.79
N GLY A 83 -24.99 -37.96 31.00
CA GLY A 83 -24.75 -39.39 31.07
C GLY A 83 -23.37 -39.80 30.55
N SER A 84 -23.19 -41.10 30.30
CA SER A 84 -21.91 -41.67 29.86
C SER A 84 -22.06 -42.40 28.53
N TYR A 85 -21.10 -42.20 27.63
CA TYR A 85 -21.12 -42.70 26.26
C TYR A 85 -19.80 -43.38 25.94
N ASN A 86 -19.84 -44.68 25.68
CA ASN A 86 -18.65 -45.44 25.33
C ASN A 86 -18.38 -45.39 23.82
N VAL A 87 -17.81 -44.29 23.32
CA VAL A 87 -17.55 -44.04 21.89
C VAL A 87 -16.16 -43.43 21.69
N ASN A 88 -15.58 -43.66 20.51
CA ASN A 88 -14.30 -43.08 20.09
C ASN A 88 -14.41 -42.56 18.66
N PHE A 89 -14.39 -41.24 18.46
CA PHE A 89 -14.65 -40.65 17.15
C PHE A 89 -13.82 -39.39 16.88
N ASN A 90 -13.69 -39.07 15.59
CA ASN A 90 -12.99 -37.90 15.10
C ASN A 90 -13.98 -36.79 14.72
N VAL A 91 -13.54 -35.53 14.82
CA VAL A 91 -14.33 -34.33 14.51
C VAL A 91 -13.73 -33.61 13.30
N GLY A 92 -14.48 -33.55 12.21
CA GLY A 92 -14.10 -32.88 10.96
C GLY A 92 -14.47 -31.40 10.94
N PHE A 93 -14.37 -30.77 9.76
CA PHE A 93 -14.78 -29.39 9.54
C PHE A 93 -16.26 -29.15 9.92
N TYR A 94 -16.57 -27.92 10.30
CA TYR A 94 -17.90 -27.42 10.65
C TYR A 94 -18.74 -28.32 11.55
N THR A 95 -18.07 -28.96 12.52
CA THR A 95 -18.71 -29.87 13.46
C THR A 95 -18.56 -29.32 14.88
N HIS A 96 -19.70 -29.10 15.54
CA HIS A 96 -19.77 -28.70 16.94
C HIS A 96 -20.11 -29.92 17.80
N VAL A 97 -19.30 -30.21 18.81
CA VAL A 97 -19.57 -31.24 19.82
C VAL A 97 -19.80 -30.57 21.16
N ALA A 98 -20.96 -30.80 21.78
CA ALA A 98 -21.27 -30.21 23.07
C ALA A 98 -21.96 -31.19 24.02
N GLY A 99 -21.58 -31.15 25.29
CA GLY A 99 -22.37 -31.73 26.37
C GLY A 99 -23.50 -30.80 26.80
N LEU A 100 -24.69 -31.35 27.01
CA LEU A 100 -25.90 -30.65 27.48
C LEU A 100 -26.04 -30.71 29.01
N GLY A 101 -24.94 -30.94 29.72
CA GLY A 101 -24.85 -30.81 31.17
C GLY A 101 -24.77 -29.36 31.63
N GLN A 102 -25.05 -29.11 32.91
CA GLN A 102 -24.71 -27.80 33.46
C GLN A 102 -23.20 -27.67 33.65
N ASN A 103 -22.52 -28.78 33.96
CA ASN A 103 -21.08 -28.85 34.16
C ASN A 103 -20.47 -29.94 33.27
N PRO A 104 -19.16 -29.87 32.96
CA PRO A 104 -18.51 -30.84 32.08
C PRO A 104 -18.58 -32.28 32.60
N GLY A 105 -18.63 -32.48 33.91
CA GLY A 105 -18.74 -33.79 34.55
C GLY A 105 -20.08 -34.51 34.33
N ASP A 106 -21.11 -33.79 33.91
CA ASP A 106 -22.45 -34.35 33.67
C ASP A 106 -22.50 -35.20 32.38
N VAL A 107 -21.56 -34.99 31.45
CA VAL A 107 -21.47 -35.71 30.17
C VAL A 107 -20.09 -36.33 30.03
N ASN A 108 -20.02 -37.66 29.93
CA ASN A 108 -18.76 -38.40 29.91
C ASN A 108 -18.62 -39.20 28.62
N ILE A 109 -17.67 -38.81 27.77
CA ILE A 109 -17.25 -39.60 26.60
C ILE A 109 -16.10 -40.52 27.03
N THR A 110 -16.39 -41.80 27.19
CA THR A 110 -15.40 -42.82 27.56
C THR A 110 -14.97 -43.55 26.29
N GLY A 111 -13.71 -43.44 25.88
CA GLY A 111 -13.26 -43.98 24.60
C GLY A 111 -12.33 -43.00 23.89
N GLY A 112 -12.86 -41.90 23.38
CA GLY A 112 -12.05 -40.80 22.84
C GLY A 112 -12.86 -39.80 22.02
N LEU A 113 -12.34 -38.58 21.91
CA LEU A 113 -12.87 -37.54 21.02
C LEU A 113 -11.66 -36.80 20.45
N ASN A 114 -11.43 -36.96 19.15
CA ASN A 114 -10.17 -36.53 18.55
C ASN A 114 -10.38 -35.60 17.35
N VAL A 115 -9.32 -34.90 16.99
CA VAL A 115 -9.14 -34.20 15.72
C VAL A 115 -7.78 -34.60 15.18
N ASN A 116 -7.79 -35.32 14.06
CA ASN A 116 -6.59 -35.71 13.32
C ASN A 116 -6.37 -34.76 12.13
N ALA A 117 -5.21 -34.87 11.50
CA ALA A 117 -4.81 -34.18 10.28
C ALA A 117 -4.44 -35.18 9.16
N ASP A 118 -4.92 -36.42 9.25
CA ASP A 118 -4.70 -37.49 8.26
C ASP A 118 -5.03 -37.04 6.82
N TRP A 119 -6.10 -36.25 6.67
CA TRP A 119 -6.55 -35.74 5.38
C TRP A 119 -5.53 -34.85 4.64
N ASP A 120 -4.57 -34.28 5.38
CA ASP A 120 -3.47 -33.47 4.85
C ASP A 120 -2.10 -33.97 5.35
N ASN A 121 -1.95 -35.29 5.50
CA ASN A 121 -0.68 -35.97 5.86
C ASN A 121 -0.04 -35.45 7.16
N GLY A 122 -0.86 -35.28 8.21
CA GLY A 122 -0.42 -34.77 9.51
C GLY A 122 -0.27 -33.25 9.57
N ASN A 123 -0.51 -32.52 8.48
CA ASN A 123 -0.49 -31.06 8.46
C ASN A 123 -1.82 -30.50 9.00
N ALA A 124 -1.81 -30.01 10.23
CA ALA A 124 -2.97 -29.44 10.88
C ALA A 124 -3.18 -27.94 10.57
N THR A 125 -2.36 -27.29 9.72
CA THR A 125 -2.49 -25.84 9.44
C THR A 125 -3.83 -25.42 8.85
N ARG A 126 -4.65 -26.37 8.39
CA ARG A 126 -6.01 -26.14 7.89
C ARG A 126 -7.12 -26.78 8.73
N ASN A 127 -6.82 -27.29 9.92
CA ASN A 127 -7.83 -27.90 10.80
C ASN A 127 -8.67 -26.83 11.52
N PHE A 128 -9.48 -26.11 10.74
CA PHE A 128 -10.31 -25.00 11.19
C PHE A 128 -11.73 -25.41 11.59
N TRP A 129 -12.51 -24.42 12.05
CA TRP A 129 -13.98 -24.41 12.15
C TRP A 129 -14.58 -25.66 12.79
N ARG A 130 -14.22 -25.92 14.04
CA ARG A 130 -14.83 -26.97 14.86
C ARG A 130 -14.93 -26.49 16.29
N THR A 131 -15.77 -27.09 17.12
CA THR A 131 -15.89 -26.66 18.52
C THR A 131 -16.15 -27.88 19.38
N ILE A 132 -15.49 -27.97 20.53
CA ILE A 132 -15.70 -29.04 21.51
C ILE A 132 -15.92 -28.36 22.85
N GLU A 133 -17.10 -28.56 23.44
CA GLU A 133 -17.43 -27.90 24.70
C GLU A 133 -18.23 -28.70 25.72
N ASN A 134 -18.02 -28.34 26.99
CA ASN A 134 -18.88 -28.69 28.13
C ASN A 134 -19.08 -30.19 28.35
N LEU A 135 -17.99 -30.97 28.30
CA LEU A 135 -18.01 -32.41 28.50
C LEU A 135 -16.69 -32.93 29.09
N THR A 136 -16.74 -34.17 29.58
CA THR A 136 -15.57 -34.92 30.05
C THR A 136 -15.14 -35.91 28.97
N ILE A 137 -13.84 -35.93 28.65
CA ILE A 137 -13.22 -36.91 27.73
C ILE A 137 -12.34 -37.83 28.57
N THR A 138 -12.63 -39.12 28.54
CA THR A 138 -11.78 -40.17 29.14
C THR A 138 -11.25 -41.06 28.01
N PRO A 139 -10.10 -40.71 27.42
CA PRO A 139 -9.55 -41.46 26.30
C PRO A 139 -9.08 -42.85 26.75
N SER A 140 -9.44 -43.89 26.01
CA SER A 140 -9.09 -45.29 26.35
C SER A 140 -7.60 -45.57 26.21
N SER A 141 -6.90 -44.81 25.36
CA SER A 141 -5.45 -44.81 25.20
C SER A 141 -4.72 -44.05 26.32
N GLY A 142 -5.42 -43.25 27.12
CA GLY A 142 -4.84 -42.28 28.04
C GLY A 142 -4.53 -40.91 27.43
N THR A 143 -4.61 -40.76 26.10
CA THR A 143 -4.33 -39.52 25.37
C THR A 143 -5.46 -39.19 24.40
N THR A 144 -5.89 -37.93 24.37
CA THR A 144 -6.81 -37.40 23.36
C THR A 144 -6.00 -36.49 22.43
N GLN A 145 -6.14 -36.68 21.12
CA GLN A 145 -5.43 -35.88 20.13
C GLN A 145 -6.37 -34.85 19.54
N ILE A 146 -6.04 -33.57 19.66
CA ILE A 146 -6.80 -32.46 19.09
C ILE A 146 -5.84 -31.56 18.30
N ALA A 147 -5.43 -32.04 17.12
CA ALA A 147 -4.56 -31.32 16.20
C ALA A 147 -5.35 -30.26 15.44
N VAL A 148 -5.35 -29.02 15.93
CA VAL A 148 -6.17 -27.92 15.38
C VAL A 148 -5.35 -26.69 15.04
N SER A 149 -5.92 -25.83 14.19
CA SER A 149 -5.44 -24.47 13.96
C SER A 149 -6.46 -23.42 14.46
N GLN A 150 -6.66 -22.30 13.77
CA GLN A 150 -7.56 -21.22 14.19
C GLN A 150 -9.05 -21.63 14.13
N ALA A 151 -9.90 -20.88 14.84
CA ALA A 151 -11.36 -21.12 14.98
C ALA A 151 -11.75 -22.55 15.39
N ALA A 152 -10.98 -23.11 16.33
CA ALA A 152 -11.22 -24.42 16.92
C ALA A 152 -11.23 -24.37 18.46
N PRO A 153 -12.17 -23.62 19.09
CA PRO A 153 -12.12 -23.41 20.53
C PRO A 153 -12.43 -24.69 21.30
N LEU A 154 -11.63 -24.91 22.35
CA LEU A 154 -11.83 -25.94 23.37
C LEU A 154 -12.27 -25.27 24.66
N ARG A 155 -13.50 -25.53 25.10
CA ARG A 155 -14.10 -24.82 26.24
C ARG A 155 -14.74 -25.77 27.22
N ARG A 156 -14.59 -25.53 28.52
CA ARG A 156 -15.31 -26.31 29.55
C ARG A 156 -15.09 -27.82 29.37
N LEU A 157 -13.85 -28.24 29.18
CA LEU A 157 -13.51 -29.65 29.03
C LEU A 157 -12.87 -30.20 30.29
N HIS A 158 -13.24 -31.42 30.67
CA HIS A 158 -12.43 -32.23 31.59
C HIS A 158 -11.77 -33.37 30.81
N ILE A 159 -10.49 -33.24 30.50
CA ILE A 159 -9.73 -34.29 29.82
C ILE A 159 -9.04 -35.13 30.90
N LYS A 160 -9.55 -36.35 31.12
CA LYS A 160 -9.00 -37.33 32.07
C LYS A 160 -7.87 -38.12 31.43
N GLY A 161 -6.83 -37.41 31.01
CA GLY A 161 -5.70 -37.95 30.26
C GLY A 161 -4.74 -36.86 29.81
N GLU A 162 -3.88 -37.21 28.85
CA GLU A 162 -3.02 -36.29 28.12
C GLU A 162 -3.77 -35.66 26.94
N LEU A 163 -3.37 -34.43 26.57
CA LEU A 163 -3.89 -33.69 25.42
C LEU A 163 -2.75 -33.39 24.45
N ASP A 164 -2.75 -34.07 23.31
CA ASP A 164 -1.85 -33.75 22.19
C ASP A 164 -2.51 -32.71 21.29
N LEU A 165 -1.78 -31.64 20.98
CA LEU A 165 -2.29 -30.55 20.12
C LEU A 165 -1.75 -30.62 18.69
N PHE A 166 -1.15 -31.74 18.31
CA PHE A 166 -0.50 -31.95 17.01
C PHE A 166 -0.85 -33.33 16.47
N ASP A 167 -0.52 -33.54 15.19
CA ASP A 167 -0.59 -34.87 14.58
C ASP A 167 0.77 -35.25 13.98
N PHE A 168 0.94 -36.53 13.68
CA PHE A 168 2.16 -37.05 13.08
C PHE A 168 2.07 -37.01 11.55
N ASP A 169 3.15 -36.56 10.91
CA ASP A 169 3.31 -36.72 9.47
C ASP A 169 3.62 -38.19 9.12
N SER A 170 3.65 -38.51 7.82
CA SER A 170 3.98 -39.86 7.33
C SER A 170 5.35 -40.41 7.78
N ASN A 171 6.24 -39.56 8.28
CA ASN A 171 7.56 -39.91 8.76
C ASN A 171 7.64 -39.95 10.30
N TRP A 172 6.50 -39.87 10.99
CA TRP A 172 6.41 -39.81 12.45
C TRP A 172 7.04 -38.57 13.08
N ASN A 173 7.20 -37.49 12.32
CA ASN A 173 7.51 -36.17 12.89
C ASN A 173 6.22 -35.48 13.33
N ALA A 174 6.30 -34.57 14.30
CA ALA A 174 5.18 -33.68 14.60
C ALA A 174 4.91 -32.77 13.38
N GLY A 175 3.76 -32.95 12.73
CA GLY A 175 3.32 -32.17 11.58
C GLY A 175 2.97 -30.73 11.94
N TRP A 176 2.90 -29.83 10.96
CA TRP A 176 2.69 -28.40 11.25
C TRP A 176 1.30 -28.13 11.84
N ALA A 177 1.22 -27.23 12.81
CA ALA A 177 -0.03 -26.82 13.43
C ALA A 177 0.03 -25.34 13.88
N SER A 178 -1.07 -24.61 13.73
CA SER A 178 -1.14 -23.16 13.99
C SER A 178 -2.37 -22.78 14.83
N GLY A 179 -2.59 -23.55 15.90
CA GLY A 179 -3.62 -23.29 16.90
C GLY A 179 -3.26 -22.10 17.79
N GLY A 180 -3.97 -21.87 18.88
CA GLY A 180 -5.22 -22.51 19.26
C GLY A 180 -5.72 -21.89 20.55
N PHE A 181 -6.90 -22.31 20.99
CA PHE A 181 -7.61 -21.69 22.09
C PHE A 181 -8.13 -22.75 23.06
N LEU A 182 -7.71 -22.65 24.33
CA LEU A 182 -8.21 -23.48 25.43
C LEU A 182 -8.72 -22.57 26.55
N ALA A 183 -9.97 -22.70 26.94
CA ALA A 183 -10.51 -21.92 28.05
C ALA A 183 -11.35 -22.75 29.02
N ASP A 184 -11.33 -22.33 30.28
CA ASP A 184 -12.25 -22.83 31.30
C ASP A 184 -12.19 -24.37 31.43
N SER A 185 -11.01 -24.97 31.29
CA SER A 185 -10.86 -26.43 31.10
C SER A 185 -9.84 -27.03 32.07
N ILE A 186 -9.97 -28.33 32.33
CA ILE A 186 -9.07 -29.12 33.17
C ILE A 186 -8.51 -30.29 32.36
N VAL A 187 -7.19 -30.43 32.30
CA VAL A 187 -6.48 -31.59 31.74
C VAL A 187 -5.73 -32.28 32.87
N ASP A 188 -6.06 -33.53 33.18
CA ASP A 188 -5.50 -34.19 34.38
C ASP A 188 -3.98 -34.41 34.26
N ASN A 189 -3.46 -34.65 33.05
CA ASN A 189 -2.04 -34.91 32.80
C ASN A 189 -1.38 -33.79 31.97
N ALA A 190 -0.54 -34.14 31.00
CA ALA A 190 0.20 -33.19 30.18
C ALA A 190 -0.66 -32.61 29.06
N VAL A 191 -0.40 -31.35 28.73
CA VAL A 191 -0.71 -30.78 27.42
C VAL A 191 0.57 -30.77 26.60
N VAL A 192 0.51 -31.32 25.40
CA VAL A 192 1.66 -31.51 24.50
C VAL A 192 1.45 -30.73 23.19
N PRO A 193 1.99 -29.51 23.09
CA PRO A 193 1.88 -28.72 21.86
C PRO A 193 2.75 -29.24 20.71
N ALA A 194 3.93 -29.80 21.04
CA ALA A 194 4.95 -30.23 20.09
C ALA A 194 5.28 -29.16 19.02
N SER A 195 4.76 -29.30 17.81
CA SER A 195 4.99 -28.42 16.65
C SER A 195 4.06 -27.21 16.59
N GLN A 196 3.08 -27.09 17.50
CA GLN A 196 2.17 -25.95 17.55
C GLN A 196 2.93 -24.63 17.63
N GLN A 197 2.72 -23.77 16.63
CA GLN A 197 3.42 -22.50 16.49
C GLN A 197 3.17 -21.56 17.68
N GLN A 198 1.90 -21.41 18.04
CA GLN A 198 1.44 -20.58 19.15
C GLN A 198 0.24 -21.25 19.84
N TRP A 199 -0.12 -20.76 21.03
CA TRP A 199 -1.32 -21.20 21.74
C TRP A 199 -1.75 -20.17 22.76
N PHE A 200 -3.06 -20.02 22.94
CA PHE A 200 -3.65 -19.24 24.02
C PHE A 200 -4.45 -20.14 24.95
N ALA A 201 -4.13 -20.10 26.24
CA ALA A 201 -4.95 -20.67 27.28
C ALA A 201 -5.36 -19.62 28.30
N ARG A 202 -6.57 -19.79 28.86
CA ARG A 202 -7.01 -18.99 30.00
C ARG A 202 -7.93 -19.75 30.95
N ASN A 203 -7.94 -19.34 32.21
CA ASN A 203 -8.81 -19.90 33.25
C ASN A 203 -8.85 -21.44 33.22
N SER A 204 -7.72 -22.09 32.96
CA SER A 204 -7.64 -23.53 32.79
C SER A 204 -6.67 -24.13 33.80
N GLN A 205 -6.57 -25.46 33.80
CA GLN A 205 -5.68 -26.20 34.66
C GLN A 205 -5.14 -27.42 33.91
N TRP A 206 -3.86 -27.73 34.11
CA TRP A 206 -3.26 -28.97 33.63
C TRP A 206 -2.27 -29.56 34.65
N GLY A 207 -1.86 -30.81 34.45
CA GLY A 207 -0.77 -31.42 35.20
C GLY A 207 0.60 -30.84 34.81
N SER A 208 0.88 -30.75 33.51
CA SER A 208 2.12 -30.13 32.98
C SER A 208 1.95 -29.64 31.54
N TRP A 209 2.87 -28.79 31.09
CA TRP A 209 2.93 -28.27 29.71
C TRP A 209 4.30 -28.55 29.10
N SER A 210 4.37 -29.28 27.97
CA SER A 210 5.62 -29.90 27.53
C SER A 210 6.63 -28.96 26.86
N ASN A 211 6.18 -27.99 26.06
CA ASN A 211 7.07 -27.10 25.28
C ASN A 211 6.35 -25.86 24.73
N GLY A 212 7.11 -24.90 24.17
CA GLY A 212 6.60 -23.78 23.39
C GLY A 212 7.47 -23.51 22.17
N VAL A 213 6.85 -23.06 21.07
CA VAL A 213 7.54 -22.84 19.79
C VAL A 213 7.79 -21.35 19.55
N TRP A 214 6.75 -20.53 19.34
CA TRP A 214 6.92 -19.09 19.07
C TRP A 214 6.23 -18.16 20.05
N ASN A 215 5.00 -18.46 20.47
CA ASN A 215 4.20 -17.60 21.34
C ASN A 215 3.15 -18.41 22.12
N MET A 216 3.46 -18.83 23.35
CA MET A 216 2.49 -19.51 24.22
C MET A 216 2.08 -18.59 25.36
N VAL A 217 0.79 -18.29 25.45
CA VAL A 217 0.26 -17.28 26.38
C VAL A 217 -0.79 -17.93 27.29
N PHE A 218 -0.63 -17.68 28.59
CA PHE A 218 -1.40 -18.28 29.67
C PHE A 218 -1.94 -17.18 30.58
N VAL A 219 -3.24 -17.16 30.83
CA VAL A 219 -3.90 -16.09 31.58
C VAL A 219 -4.89 -16.65 32.59
N GLY A 220 -4.61 -16.49 33.88
CA GLY A 220 -5.46 -17.08 34.90
C GLY A 220 -5.41 -18.61 34.91
N ASP A 221 -4.36 -19.23 34.38
CA ASP A 221 -4.23 -20.68 34.39
C ASP A 221 -3.56 -21.18 35.68
N ASN A 222 -3.99 -22.34 36.16
CA ASN A 222 -3.31 -23.09 37.21
C ASN A 222 -2.24 -23.99 36.58
N ASN A 223 -1.08 -24.06 37.24
CA ASN A 223 0.08 -24.83 36.78
C ASN A 223 0.65 -24.39 35.42
N ALA A 224 0.55 -23.09 35.10
CA ALA A 224 1.23 -22.53 33.93
C ALA A 224 2.74 -22.86 33.93
N PRO A 225 3.35 -23.10 32.75
CA PRO A 225 4.76 -23.50 32.69
C PRO A 225 5.70 -22.43 33.24
N THR A 226 6.82 -22.87 33.80
CA THR A 226 7.89 -21.98 34.29
C THR A 226 8.85 -21.61 33.16
N GLY A 227 9.40 -20.40 33.22
CA GLY A 227 10.27 -19.83 32.18
C GLY A 227 9.76 -18.45 31.80
N LEU A 228 10.57 -17.69 31.06
CA LEU A 228 10.21 -16.35 30.63
C LEU A 228 10.59 -16.18 29.16
N PHE A 229 9.72 -15.50 28.42
CA PHE A 229 10.00 -15.02 27.07
C PHE A 229 11.35 -14.28 27.03
N PRO A 230 12.18 -14.45 25.97
CA PRO A 230 11.84 -15.02 24.67
C PRO A 230 12.02 -16.54 24.51
N ASP A 231 12.76 -17.19 25.42
CA ASP A 231 13.07 -18.62 25.33
C ASP A 231 13.13 -19.27 26.74
N PRO A 232 12.18 -20.14 27.11
CA PRO A 232 11.02 -20.55 26.31
C PRO A 232 10.04 -19.39 26.06
N PRO A 233 9.25 -19.42 24.98
CA PRO A 233 8.39 -18.31 24.56
C PRO A 233 7.07 -18.24 25.34
N TYR A 234 7.17 -18.21 26.68
CA TYR A 234 6.05 -18.24 27.59
C TYR A 234 5.70 -16.84 28.11
N THR A 235 4.43 -16.48 27.97
CA THR A 235 3.83 -15.29 28.55
C THR A 235 2.80 -15.73 29.58
N VAL A 236 3.05 -15.47 30.86
CA VAL A 236 2.18 -15.93 31.95
C VAL A 236 1.63 -14.73 32.70
N ILE A 237 0.29 -14.64 32.77
CA ILE A 237 -0.44 -13.66 33.57
C ILE A 237 -1.23 -14.43 34.63
N GLU A 238 -0.98 -14.14 35.90
CA GLU A 238 -1.51 -14.93 37.02
C GLU A 238 -3.03 -14.99 37.06
N LYS A 239 -3.71 -13.90 36.70
CA LYS A 239 -5.16 -13.77 36.80
C LYS A 239 -5.77 -13.18 35.54
N THR A 240 -6.93 -13.68 35.15
CA THR A 240 -7.76 -13.07 34.11
C THR A 240 -8.48 -11.86 34.70
N PRO A 241 -8.18 -10.61 34.28
CA PRO A 241 -8.65 -9.43 35.02
C PRO A 241 -10.17 -9.22 34.98
N VAL A 242 -10.79 -9.45 33.82
CA VAL A 242 -12.25 -9.36 33.64
C VAL A 242 -12.68 -10.31 32.54
N ILE A 243 -13.66 -11.16 32.81
CA ILE A 243 -14.12 -12.15 31.83
C ILE A 243 -15.55 -12.55 32.13
N ARG A 244 -16.24 -13.04 31.11
CA ARG A 244 -17.49 -13.77 31.23
C ARG A 244 -17.33 -15.01 30.38
N GLU A 245 -17.56 -16.19 30.94
CA GLU A 245 -17.51 -17.41 30.12
C GLU A 245 -18.65 -17.43 29.09
N LYS A 246 -18.42 -18.11 27.96
CA LYS A 246 -19.37 -18.19 26.85
C LYS A 246 -20.72 -18.78 27.30
N PRO A 247 -21.88 -18.22 26.88
CA PRO A 247 -23.17 -18.88 27.07
C PRO A 247 -23.24 -20.24 26.35
N TYR A 248 -23.91 -21.23 26.96
CA TYR A 248 -24.02 -22.57 26.38
C TYR A 248 -25.42 -23.18 26.59
N LEU A 249 -25.82 -24.02 25.64
CA LEU A 249 -27.06 -24.78 25.70
C LEU A 249 -26.90 -25.96 26.66
N TYR A 250 -27.88 -26.18 27.53
CA TYR A 250 -27.91 -27.33 28.41
C TYR A 250 -29.35 -27.79 28.69
N ILE A 251 -29.49 -28.94 29.36
CA ILE A 251 -30.75 -29.48 29.82
C ILE A 251 -30.79 -29.42 31.36
N ASN A 252 -31.85 -28.83 31.90
CA ASN A 252 -32.05 -28.78 33.35
C ASN A 252 -32.50 -30.14 33.93
N GLY A 253 -32.57 -30.25 35.25
CA GLY A 253 -32.99 -31.50 35.92
C GLY A 253 -34.42 -31.97 35.61
N SER A 254 -35.24 -31.16 34.95
CA SER A 254 -36.58 -31.54 34.46
C SER A 254 -36.62 -31.92 32.98
N GLY A 255 -35.47 -32.02 32.31
CA GLY A 255 -35.39 -32.39 30.90
C GLY A 255 -35.66 -31.23 29.92
N GLN A 256 -35.73 -29.98 30.40
CA GLN A 256 -36.00 -28.81 29.57
C GLN A 256 -34.72 -28.14 29.08
N TYR A 257 -34.69 -27.75 27.81
CA TYR A 257 -33.59 -26.97 27.24
C TYR A 257 -33.54 -25.55 27.80
N GLN A 258 -32.33 -25.09 28.10
CA GLN A 258 -32.05 -23.74 28.58
C GLN A 258 -30.69 -23.29 28.06
N VAL A 259 -30.47 -21.97 28.02
CA VAL A 259 -29.14 -21.40 27.82
C VAL A 259 -28.62 -20.90 29.16
N PHE A 260 -27.50 -21.45 29.61
CA PHE A 260 -26.79 -20.95 30.77
C PHE A 260 -25.95 -19.73 30.37
N VAL A 261 -26.06 -18.65 31.12
CA VAL A 261 -25.34 -17.40 30.92
C VAL A 261 -24.44 -17.16 32.13
N PRO A 262 -23.14 -17.47 32.02
CA PRO A 262 -22.17 -17.22 33.08
C PRO A 262 -22.13 -15.74 33.51
N SER A 263 -21.86 -15.52 34.79
CA SER A 263 -21.73 -14.17 35.37
C SER A 263 -20.44 -13.49 34.90
N LEU A 264 -20.43 -12.15 34.92
CA LEU A 264 -19.16 -11.41 34.81
C LEU A 264 -18.30 -11.73 36.04
N GLN A 265 -17.03 -12.03 35.83
CA GLN A 265 -16.06 -12.29 36.88
C GLN A 265 -14.82 -11.43 36.68
N THR A 266 -14.08 -11.22 37.76
CA THR A 266 -12.85 -10.43 37.76
C THR A 266 -11.77 -11.15 38.54
N ASN A 267 -10.52 -11.00 38.10
CA ASN A 267 -9.34 -11.60 38.73
C ASN A 267 -9.47 -13.12 38.96
N THR A 268 -9.97 -13.83 37.95
CA THR A 268 -10.18 -15.28 38.02
C THR A 268 -8.91 -16.06 37.76
N GLN A 269 -8.84 -17.27 38.30
CA GLN A 269 -7.79 -18.24 38.04
C GLN A 269 -8.36 -19.66 38.12
N GLY A 270 -7.96 -20.52 37.18
CA GLY A 270 -8.49 -21.87 37.01
C GLY A 270 -9.90 -21.91 36.42
N ALA A 271 -10.39 -23.12 36.18
CA ALA A 271 -11.72 -23.35 35.60
C ALA A 271 -12.83 -22.89 36.55
N SER A 272 -13.80 -22.17 36.01
CA SER A 272 -14.95 -21.61 36.71
C SER A 272 -15.86 -22.65 37.37
N TRP A 273 -15.75 -23.91 36.96
CA TRP A 273 -16.50 -25.05 37.45
C TRP A 273 -15.67 -26.01 38.35
N ALA A 274 -14.41 -25.67 38.63
CA ALA A 274 -13.51 -26.54 39.41
C ALA A 274 -13.97 -26.74 40.86
N ASN A 275 -14.64 -25.74 41.45
CA ASN A 275 -15.04 -25.72 42.86
C ASN A 275 -16.57 -25.63 43.06
N GLY A 276 -17.33 -26.24 42.15
CA GLY A 276 -18.79 -26.18 42.11
C GLY A 276 -19.29 -25.61 40.78
N SER A 277 -20.60 -25.39 40.64
CA SER A 277 -21.15 -24.88 39.39
C SER A 277 -20.72 -23.45 39.11
N THR A 278 -20.41 -23.17 37.85
CA THR A 278 -20.09 -21.82 37.37
C THR A 278 -21.21 -20.84 37.77
N PRO A 279 -20.89 -19.69 38.40
CA PRO A 279 -21.91 -18.69 38.73
C PRO A 279 -22.57 -18.13 37.47
N GLY A 280 -23.89 -18.01 37.47
CA GLY A 280 -24.64 -17.55 36.30
C GLY A 280 -26.14 -17.73 36.46
N GLN A 281 -26.86 -17.49 35.37
CA GLN A 281 -28.31 -17.62 35.31
C GLN A 281 -28.73 -18.41 34.07
N SER A 282 -29.88 -19.04 34.14
CA SER A 282 -30.44 -19.81 33.02
C SER A 282 -31.61 -19.08 32.38
N ILE A 283 -31.63 -19.05 31.06
CA ILE A 283 -32.72 -18.52 30.26
C ILE A 283 -33.44 -19.71 29.62
N SER A 284 -34.78 -19.78 29.76
CA SER A 284 -35.56 -20.85 29.11
C SER A 284 -35.42 -20.77 27.60
N ILE A 285 -35.34 -21.91 26.92
CA ILE A 285 -35.33 -21.97 25.45
C ILE A 285 -36.56 -21.27 24.84
N ASP A 286 -37.69 -21.23 25.55
CA ASP A 286 -38.92 -20.54 25.11
C ASP A 286 -38.73 -19.03 24.95
N GLN A 287 -37.70 -18.45 25.57
CA GLN A 287 -37.34 -17.03 25.42
C GLN A 287 -36.41 -16.78 24.22
N PHE A 288 -36.07 -17.81 23.45
CA PHE A 288 -35.29 -17.72 22.22
C PHE A 288 -36.20 -17.89 21.00
N TYR A 289 -35.89 -17.15 19.95
CA TYR A 289 -36.28 -17.54 18.60
C TYR A 289 -35.22 -18.51 18.05
N ILE A 290 -35.66 -19.71 17.70
CA ILE A 290 -34.80 -20.75 17.12
C ILE A 290 -34.73 -20.51 15.62
N ALA A 291 -33.64 -19.89 15.17
CA ALA A 291 -33.39 -19.56 13.78
C ALA A 291 -32.89 -20.80 13.04
N ARG A 292 -33.69 -21.27 12.08
CA ARG A 292 -33.40 -22.39 11.18
C ARG A 292 -33.11 -21.86 9.77
N PRO A 293 -32.06 -22.31 9.06
CA PRO A 293 -31.66 -21.75 7.77
C PRO A 293 -32.76 -21.83 6.70
N GLU A 294 -33.66 -22.81 6.80
CA GLU A 294 -34.78 -23.04 5.87
C GLU A 294 -35.98 -22.11 6.09
N THR A 295 -36.10 -21.44 7.23
CA THR A 295 -37.29 -20.62 7.58
C THR A 295 -36.98 -19.25 8.16
N ALA A 296 -35.82 -19.06 8.77
CA ALA A 296 -35.45 -17.79 9.38
C ALA A 296 -35.03 -16.76 8.33
N THR A 297 -35.54 -15.55 8.48
CA THR A 297 -35.16 -14.39 7.66
C THR A 297 -34.71 -13.26 8.58
N ALA A 298 -34.01 -12.26 8.05
CA ALA A 298 -33.67 -11.06 8.81
C ALA A 298 -34.92 -10.41 9.43
N ALA A 299 -36.04 -10.37 8.70
CA ALA A 299 -37.30 -9.81 9.17
C ALA A 299 -37.90 -10.58 10.36
N THR A 300 -37.95 -11.92 10.31
CA THR A 300 -38.52 -12.72 11.41
C THR A 300 -37.64 -12.66 12.65
N MET A 301 -36.32 -12.65 12.48
CA MET A 301 -35.37 -12.52 13.59
C MET A 301 -35.43 -11.12 14.22
N ASN A 302 -35.47 -10.05 13.42
CA ASN A 302 -35.64 -8.69 13.93
C ASN A 302 -36.98 -8.49 14.64
N ALA A 303 -38.05 -9.10 14.14
CA ALA A 303 -39.34 -9.09 14.84
C ALA A 303 -39.24 -9.77 16.21
N ALA A 304 -38.57 -10.92 16.32
CA ALA A 304 -38.35 -11.60 17.59
C ALA A 304 -37.50 -10.76 18.56
N LEU A 305 -36.39 -10.17 18.07
CA LEU A 305 -35.55 -9.26 18.85
C LEU A 305 -36.36 -8.07 19.38
N SER A 306 -37.21 -7.46 18.56
CA SER A 306 -38.07 -6.34 18.96
C SER A 306 -39.10 -6.71 20.04
N GLN A 307 -39.48 -7.98 20.11
CA GLN A 307 -40.37 -8.54 21.15
C GLN A 307 -39.61 -8.97 22.41
N GLY A 308 -38.31 -8.72 22.49
CA GLY A 308 -37.46 -9.06 23.63
C GLY A 308 -37.00 -10.52 23.66
N LYS A 309 -37.15 -11.27 22.56
CA LYS A 309 -36.58 -12.62 22.46
C LYS A 309 -35.07 -12.55 22.24
N ASN A 310 -34.39 -13.60 22.70
CA ASN A 310 -33.02 -13.92 22.33
C ASN A 310 -32.99 -14.67 20.99
N LEU A 311 -31.82 -14.89 20.40
CA LEU A 311 -31.66 -15.68 19.18
C LEU A 311 -30.79 -16.91 19.42
N LEU A 312 -31.22 -18.06 18.90
CA LEU A 312 -30.39 -19.26 18.81
C LEU A 312 -30.36 -19.72 17.36
N PHE A 313 -29.18 -19.70 16.74
CA PHE A 313 -28.94 -20.16 15.38
C PHE A 313 -28.60 -21.66 15.39
N THR A 314 -29.38 -22.45 14.66
CA THR A 314 -29.09 -23.86 14.42
C THR A 314 -28.06 -24.02 13.30
N PRO A 315 -27.46 -25.21 13.10
CA PRO A 315 -26.42 -25.39 12.07
C PRO A 315 -26.96 -25.03 10.68
N GLY A 316 -26.23 -24.19 9.94
CA GLY A 316 -26.62 -23.79 8.59
C GLY A 316 -25.95 -22.51 8.10
N ILE A 317 -26.28 -22.14 6.86
CA ILE A 317 -25.89 -20.86 6.25
C ILE A 317 -27.14 -19.99 6.15
N PHE A 318 -27.08 -18.77 6.70
CA PHE A 318 -28.17 -17.82 6.78
C PHE A 318 -27.84 -16.61 5.91
N HIS A 319 -28.52 -16.51 4.78
CA HIS A 319 -28.47 -15.35 3.90
C HIS A 319 -29.40 -14.25 4.42
N LEU A 320 -28.86 -13.05 4.63
CA LEU A 320 -29.57 -11.91 5.20
C LEU A 320 -29.67 -10.78 4.18
N ASN A 321 -30.90 -10.40 3.86
CA ASN A 321 -31.21 -9.26 3.01
C ASN A 321 -31.29 -7.92 3.77
N ASP A 322 -31.24 -7.95 5.11
CA ASP A 322 -31.31 -6.80 6.02
C ASP A 322 -30.47 -7.08 7.29
N THR A 323 -29.97 -6.03 7.94
CA THR A 323 -29.18 -6.12 9.17
C THR A 323 -29.99 -6.65 10.35
N LEU A 324 -29.42 -7.57 11.15
CA LEU A 324 -29.95 -7.92 12.47
C LEU A 324 -29.66 -6.81 13.48
N ARG A 325 -30.69 -6.29 14.15
CA ARG A 325 -30.60 -5.12 15.03
C ARG A 325 -30.84 -5.51 16.48
N ILE A 326 -29.77 -5.60 17.26
CA ILE A 326 -29.83 -5.91 18.69
C ILE A 326 -29.91 -4.60 19.46
N THR A 327 -31.11 -4.22 19.87
CA THR A 327 -31.38 -2.95 20.57
C THR A 327 -31.70 -3.12 22.05
N ASN A 328 -32.01 -4.33 22.49
CA ASN A 328 -32.34 -4.62 23.88
C ASN A 328 -31.08 -4.99 24.68
N PRO A 329 -30.91 -4.47 25.91
CA PRO A 329 -29.82 -4.89 26.78
C PRO A 329 -29.98 -6.37 27.16
N ASN A 330 -28.88 -7.02 27.51
CA ASN A 330 -28.82 -8.43 27.93
C ASN A 330 -29.24 -9.48 26.88
N THR A 331 -29.52 -9.08 25.64
CA THR A 331 -29.84 -10.04 24.57
C THR A 331 -28.70 -11.04 24.36
N VAL A 332 -29.06 -12.32 24.28
CA VAL A 332 -28.17 -13.42 23.92
C VAL A 332 -28.42 -13.83 22.47
N VAL A 333 -27.34 -13.92 21.71
CA VAL A 333 -27.29 -14.50 20.37
C VAL A 333 -26.28 -15.64 20.39
N LEU A 334 -26.77 -16.87 20.25
CA LEU A 334 -25.96 -18.08 20.37
C LEU A 334 -26.06 -18.92 19.10
N GLY A 335 -24.93 -19.36 18.55
CA GLY A 335 -24.87 -20.37 17.51
C GLY A 335 -24.55 -21.77 18.05
N ILE A 336 -25.20 -22.79 17.48
CA ILE A 336 -24.82 -24.20 17.64
C ILE A 336 -24.54 -24.80 16.26
N GLY A 337 -23.42 -25.53 16.12
CA GLY A 337 -23.03 -26.11 14.83
C GLY A 337 -22.37 -25.12 13.89
N ILE A 338 -21.75 -24.06 14.42
CA ILE A 338 -20.98 -23.07 13.66
C ILE A 338 -21.81 -22.46 12.52
N PRO A 339 -23.01 -21.92 12.84
CA PRO A 339 -23.86 -21.28 11.85
C PRO A 339 -23.13 -20.10 11.22
N THR A 340 -23.32 -19.96 9.90
CA THR A 340 -22.69 -18.93 9.09
C THR A 340 -23.74 -17.92 8.67
N ILE A 341 -23.46 -16.63 8.85
CA ILE A 341 -24.34 -15.52 8.47
C ILE A 341 -23.69 -14.76 7.33
N ILE A 342 -24.43 -14.54 6.24
CA ILE A 342 -23.96 -13.86 5.03
C ILE A 342 -24.87 -12.66 4.75
N PRO A 343 -24.36 -11.41 4.77
CA PRO A 343 -25.11 -10.25 4.32
C PRO A 343 -25.10 -10.14 2.79
N ASP A 344 -26.27 -10.19 2.15
CA ASP A 344 -26.35 -10.23 0.68
C ASP A 344 -26.21 -8.86 0.02
N ASN A 345 -26.59 -7.79 0.72
CA ASN A 345 -26.85 -6.47 0.12
C ASN A 345 -25.85 -5.37 0.56
N GLY A 346 -24.65 -5.73 1.02
CA GLY A 346 -23.61 -4.77 1.43
C GLY A 346 -23.89 -4.04 2.75
N GLN A 347 -24.91 -4.46 3.51
CA GLN A 347 -25.16 -4.00 4.87
C GLN A 347 -24.37 -4.85 5.87
N ALA A 348 -24.25 -4.37 7.11
CA ALA A 348 -23.77 -5.23 8.19
C ALA A 348 -24.73 -6.42 8.38
N ALA A 349 -24.18 -7.60 8.64
CA ALA A 349 -24.99 -8.77 8.99
C ALA A 349 -25.69 -8.54 10.33
N MET A 350 -25.00 -7.90 11.27
CA MET A 350 -25.50 -7.63 12.61
C MET A 350 -24.98 -6.30 13.15
N SER A 351 -25.85 -5.60 13.89
CA SER A 351 -25.53 -4.37 14.61
C SER A 351 -26.05 -4.45 16.05
N VAL A 352 -25.27 -3.93 16.98
CA VAL A 352 -25.61 -3.82 18.40
C VAL A 352 -25.74 -2.33 18.74
N ALA A 353 -26.82 -1.95 19.42
CA ALA A 353 -26.94 -0.60 19.98
C ALA A 353 -25.95 -0.39 21.14
N ASP A 354 -25.77 0.85 21.59
CA ASP A 354 -24.92 1.18 22.76
C ASP A 354 -25.62 0.79 24.08
N VAL A 355 -25.81 -0.53 24.29
CA VAL A 355 -26.59 -1.09 25.39
C VAL A 355 -25.79 -2.13 26.18
N ASP A 356 -26.14 -2.28 27.46
CA ASP A 356 -25.47 -3.20 28.36
C ASP A 356 -25.64 -4.67 27.98
N GLY A 357 -24.58 -5.44 28.20
CA GLY A 357 -24.68 -6.87 28.45
C GLY A 357 -25.14 -7.70 27.26
N VAL A 358 -25.00 -7.28 26.01
CA VAL A 358 -25.28 -8.18 24.88
C VAL A 358 -24.25 -9.32 24.88
N LYS A 359 -24.67 -10.55 24.56
CA LYS A 359 -23.76 -11.68 24.40
C LYS A 359 -23.93 -12.29 23.01
N ILE A 360 -22.86 -12.32 22.21
CA ILE A 360 -22.86 -12.94 20.88
C ILE A 360 -21.82 -14.07 20.90
N ALA A 361 -22.22 -15.28 20.54
CA ALA A 361 -21.39 -16.45 20.74
C ALA A 361 -21.52 -17.48 19.61
N GLY A 362 -20.38 -18.00 19.12
CA GLY A 362 -20.33 -19.18 18.25
C GLY A 362 -20.90 -18.96 16.85
N LEU A 363 -20.59 -17.82 16.23
CA LEU A 363 -21.06 -17.45 14.90
C LEU A 363 -19.91 -17.24 13.94
N THR A 364 -20.11 -17.65 12.68
CA THR A 364 -19.29 -17.22 11.55
C THR A 364 -20.00 -16.11 10.79
N PHE A 365 -19.35 -14.97 10.63
CA PHE A 365 -19.75 -13.90 9.72
C PHE A 365 -18.95 -14.04 8.42
N ASP A 366 -19.61 -14.38 7.33
CA ASP A 366 -18.96 -14.59 6.05
C ASP A 366 -19.39 -13.47 5.09
N ALA A 367 -18.42 -12.81 4.46
CA ALA A 367 -18.69 -11.64 3.64
C ALA A 367 -19.47 -12.03 2.39
N GLY A 368 -20.56 -11.30 2.11
CA GLY A 368 -21.30 -11.47 0.86
C GLY A 368 -20.58 -10.86 -0.35
N PRO A 369 -21.07 -11.15 -1.56
CA PRO A 369 -20.45 -10.69 -2.81
C PRO A 369 -20.49 -9.16 -2.99
N VAL A 370 -21.43 -8.49 -2.31
CA VAL A 370 -21.54 -7.02 -2.27
C VAL A 370 -20.74 -6.50 -1.07
N ASN A 371 -19.83 -5.55 -1.33
CA ASN A 371 -18.97 -4.98 -0.29
C ASN A 371 -19.78 -4.39 0.88
N SER A 372 -19.50 -4.88 2.09
CA SER A 372 -20.11 -4.36 3.32
C SER A 372 -19.18 -3.41 4.06
N ALA A 373 -19.68 -2.28 4.57
CA ALA A 373 -18.85 -1.34 5.34
C ALA A 373 -18.30 -1.96 6.65
N SER A 374 -19.09 -2.85 7.26
CA SER A 374 -18.62 -3.82 8.25
C SER A 374 -19.52 -5.06 8.28
N LEU A 375 -19.04 -6.22 8.77
CA LEU A 375 -19.89 -7.40 8.94
C LEU A 375 -20.62 -7.39 10.29
N LEU A 376 -19.93 -6.98 11.36
CA LEU A 376 -20.48 -6.74 12.68
C LEU A 376 -20.12 -5.33 13.18
N GLU A 377 -21.10 -4.59 13.68
CA GLU A 377 -20.92 -3.31 14.37
C GLU A 377 -21.44 -3.41 15.81
N VAL A 378 -20.58 -3.15 16.80
CA VAL A 378 -20.91 -3.19 18.23
C VAL A 378 -20.91 -1.79 18.81
N GLY A 379 -22.10 -1.23 18.99
CA GLY A 379 -22.33 0.18 19.26
C GLY A 379 -22.29 0.99 17.95
N PRO A 380 -23.15 2.02 17.78
CA PRO A 380 -23.01 2.95 16.67
C PRO A 380 -21.75 3.80 16.78
N THR A 381 -21.29 4.37 15.67
CA THR A 381 -20.21 5.37 15.68
C THR A 381 -20.54 6.53 16.64
N GLY A 382 -19.60 6.85 17.54
CA GLY A 382 -19.81 7.87 18.58
C GLY A 382 -20.37 7.33 19.91
N SER A 383 -20.51 6.01 20.05
CA SER A 383 -20.74 5.33 21.33
C SER A 383 -19.82 5.88 22.43
N SER A 384 -20.41 6.13 23.60
CA SER A 384 -19.70 6.73 24.73
C SER A 384 -20.22 6.27 26.10
N ALA A 385 -21.26 5.43 26.14
CA ALA A 385 -21.75 4.87 27.38
C ALA A 385 -20.68 3.99 28.06
N ASN A 386 -20.67 3.98 29.39
CA ASN A 386 -19.82 3.11 30.18
C ASN A 386 -20.60 1.82 30.48
N HIS A 387 -20.04 0.69 30.08
CA HIS A 387 -20.64 -0.64 30.24
C HIS A 387 -19.87 -1.54 31.21
N SER A 388 -18.93 -0.99 31.99
CA SER A 388 -18.02 -1.77 32.85
C SER A 388 -18.72 -2.71 33.84
N ALA A 389 -19.91 -2.36 34.35
CA ALA A 389 -20.67 -3.20 35.27
C ALA A 389 -21.34 -4.41 34.58
N ASN A 390 -21.67 -4.28 33.29
CA ASN A 390 -22.30 -5.35 32.51
C ASN A 390 -21.92 -5.20 31.03
N PRO A 391 -20.67 -5.52 30.67
CA PRO A 391 -20.18 -5.28 29.32
C PRO A 391 -20.84 -6.24 28.34
N THR A 392 -20.95 -5.77 27.09
CA THR A 392 -21.17 -6.66 25.95
C THR A 392 -19.98 -7.62 25.82
N SER A 393 -20.25 -8.89 25.59
CA SER A 393 -19.22 -9.94 25.51
C SER A 393 -19.39 -10.82 24.27
N LEU A 394 -18.32 -11.04 23.54
CA LEU A 394 -18.28 -11.64 22.22
C LEU A 394 -17.38 -12.88 22.24
N HIS A 395 -17.88 -14.03 21.80
CA HIS A 395 -17.24 -15.33 22.03
C HIS A 395 -17.19 -16.17 20.77
N ASP A 396 -16.05 -16.76 20.46
CA ASP A 396 -15.91 -17.70 19.32
C ASP A 396 -16.46 -17.13 18.01
N LEU A 397 -16.10 -15.89 17.71
CA LEU A 397 -16.55 -15.22 16.50
C LEU A 397 -15.52 -15.41 15.40
N THR A 398 -15.98 -15.99 14.30
CA THR A 398 -15.18 -16.11 13.08
C THR A 398 -15.67 -15.10 12.07
N PHE A 399 -14.75 -14.45 11.37
CA PHE A 399 -15.04 -13.58 10.24
C PHE A 399 -14.28 -14.08 9.03
N ARG A 400 -14.97 -14.27 7.91
CA ARG A 400 -14.36 -14.76 6.68
C ARG A 400 -14.63 -13.81 5.52
N THR A 401 -13.60 -13.50 4.76
CA THR A 401 -13.70 -12.71 3.53
C THR A 401 -13.09 -13.48 2.36
N GLY A 402 -13.92 -14.15 1.57
CA GLY A 402 -13.44 -15.06 0.52
C GLY A 402 -13.28 -16.51 1.01
N GLY A 403 -12.69 -17.38 0.18
CA GLY A 403 -12.37 -18.76 0.52
C GLY A 403 -13.52 -19.73 0.19
N ALA A 404 -14.65 -19.61 0.89
CA ALA A 404 -15.83 -20.44 0.59
C ALA A 404 -16.64 -19.91 -0.60
N SER A 405 -16.75 -18.58 -0.70
CA SER A 405 -17.43 -17.86 -1.77
C SER A 405 -16.81 -16.47 -1.95
N PRO A 406 -17.03 -15.78 -3.07
CA PRO A 406 -16.57 -14.39 -3.23
C PRO A 406 -17.20 -13.48 -2.18
N GLY A 407 -16.37 -12.74 -1.44
CA GLY A 407 -16.83 -11.86 -0.37
C GLY A 407 -15.94 -10.63 -0.21
N LYS A 408 -16.54 -9.47 0.09
CA LYS A 408 -15.81 -8.21 0.33
C LYS A 408 -16.41 -7.43 1.50
N ASN A 409 -15.55 -6.75 2.25
CA ASN A 409 -15.96 -5.79 3.27
C ASN A 409 -14.86 -4.76 3.51
N ASP A 410 -15.19 -3.56 4.00
CA ASP A 410 -14.14 -2.63 4.43
C ASP A 410 -13.52 -3.09 5.75
N VAL A 411 -14.36 -3.38 6.76
CA VAL A 411 -13.92 -3.82 8.10
C VAL A 411 -14.65 -5.10 8.48
N SER A 412 -14.03 -6.12 9.06
CA SER A 412 -14.81 -7.31 9.47
C SER A 412 -15.67 -7.00 10.70
N ILE A 413 -15.06 -6.44 11.74
CA ILE A 413 -15.74 -6.02 12.97
C ILE A 413 -15.33 -4.62 13.43
N LYS A 414 -16.33 -3.80 13.77
CA LYS A 414 -16.17 -2.51 14.44
C LYS A 414 -16.68 -2.58 15.87
N ILE A 415 -15.85 -2.21 16.84
CA ILE A 415 -16.22 -2.12 18.24
C ILE A 415 -16.19 -0.65 18.67
N ASN A 416 -17.37 -0.02 18.73
CA ASN A 416 -17.53 1.37 19.14
C ASN A 416 -17.89 1.50 20.62
N SER A 417 -18.66 0.56 21.18
CA SER A 417 -19.02 0.58 22.60
C SER A 417 -17.80 0.38 23.51
N ASN A 418 -17.78 1.09 24.63
CA ASN A 418 -16.74 0.94 25.65
C ASN A 418 -16.88 -0.40 26.39
N ASN A 419 -15.79 -0.83 27.04
CA ASN A 419 -15.74 -1.98 27.95
C ASN A 419 -16.06 -3.35 27.34
N VAL A 420 -16.21 -3.47 26.02
CA VAL A 420 -16.50 -4.73 25.34
C VAL A 420 -15.43 -5.78 25.66
N ILE A 421 -15.86 -7.01 25.91
CA ILE A 421 -14.98 -8.17 26.10
C ILE A 421 -15.08 -9.04 24.86
N GLY A 422 -14.00 -9.13 24.09
CA GLY A 422 -13.85 -10.16 23.06
C GLY A 422 -13.05 -11.33 23.59
N ASP A 423 -13.52 -12.54 23.35
CA ASP A 423 -12.91 -13.77 23.83
C ASP A 423 -12.95 -14.83 22.73
N HIS A 424 -11.78 -15.05 22.12
CA HIS A 424 -11.54 -15.88 20.95
C HIS A 424 -12.19 -15.36 19.67
N PHE A 425 -11.40 -14.65 18.85
CA PHE A 425 -11.78 -14.26 17.50
C PHE A 425 -10.82 -14.88 16.48
N TRP A 426 -11.36 -15.31 15.34
CA TRP A 426 -10.56 -15.47 14.13
C TRP A 426 -11.12 -14.59 13.02
N ILE A 427 -10.32 -13.62 12.58
CA ILE A 427 -10.70 -12.65 11.55
C ILE A 427 -9.79 -12.90 10.36
N TRP A 428 -10.34 -13.50 9.31
CA TRP A 428 -9.55 -14.06 8.22
C TRP A 428 -10.02 -13.51 6.88
N ARG A 429 -9.17 -12.71 6.24
CA ARG A 429 -9.25 -12.52 4.79
C ARG A 429 -8.61 -13.73 4.13
N ALA A 430 -9.35 -14.40 3.25
CA ALA A 430 -8.90 -15.65 2.68
C ALA A 430 -7.58 -15.54 1.90
N ASP A 431 -6.59 -16.34 2.26
CA ASP A 431 -5.32 -16.52 1.52
C ASP A 431 -5.40 -17.64 0.47
N HIS A 432 -6.40 -18.53 0.59
CA HIS A 432 -6.68 -19.63 -0.32
C HIS A 432 -8.19 -19.89 -0.49
N GLY A 433 -8.54 -20.76 -1.44
CA GLY A 433 -9.95 -21.06 -1.79
C GLY A 433 -10.54 -20.09 -2.81
N ALA A 434 -11.86 -20.15 -2.97
CA ALA A 434 -12.60 -19.38 -3.97
C ALA A 434 -12.53 -17.86 -3.69
N GLY A 435 -12.10 -17.09 -4.69
CA GLY A 435 -12.06 -15.63 -4.60
C GLY A 435 -10.91 -15.04 -3.77
N ALA A 436 -10.02 -15.86 -3.23
CA ALA A 436 -8.81 -15.40 -2.53
C ALA A 436 -7.80 -14.80 -3.53
N ALA A 437 -7.74 -13.47 -3.58
CA ALA A 437 -6.75 -12.70 -4.34
C ALA A 437 -6.83 -11.22 -3.98
N TRP A 438 -5.73 -10.48 -4.19
CA TRP A 438 -5.55 -9.09 -3.77
C TRP A 438 -6.74 -8.16 -4.05
N THR A 439 -7.41 -8.34 -5.19
CA THR A 439 -8.54 -7.51 -5.66
C THR A 439 -9.92 -8.18 -5.56
N ASN A 440 -9.98 -9.48 -5.28
CA ASN A 440 -11.22 -10.27 -5.34
C ASN A 440 -11.90 -10.43 -3.99
N ASN A 441 -11.15 -10.53 -2.90
CA ASN A 441 -11.66 -10.58 -1.53
C ASN A 441 -11.11 -9.42 -0.68
N VAL A 442 -11.21 -8.20 -1.21
CA VAL A 442 -10.69 -7.00 -0.54
C VAL A 442 -11.31 -6.87 0.85
N SER A 443 -10.44 -6.75 1.85
CA SER A 443 -10.77 -6.40 3.21
C SER A 443 -9.75 -5.43 3.76
N LYS A 444 -10.13 -4.18 4.05
CA LYS A 444 -9.16 -3.16 4.49
C LYS A 444 -8.62 -3.51 5.87
N ASN A 445 -9.51 -3.69 6.85
CA ASN A 445 -9.12 -4.03 8.21
C ASN A 445 -9.92 -5.22 8.73
N GLY A 446 -9.30 -6.05 9.56
CA GLY A 446 -10.03 -7.09 10.28
C GLY A 446 -10.83 -6.49 11.43
N LEU A 447 -10.12 -5.84 12.35
CA LEU A 447 -10.68 -5.29 13.59
C LEU A 447 -10.41 -3.79 13.68
N VAL A 448 -11.47 -3.01 13.93
CA VAL A 448 -11.35 -1.60 14.33
C VAL A 448 -12.00 -1.41 15.70
N VAL A 449 -11.22 -0.93 16.67
CA VAL A 449 -11.69 -0.66 18.04
C VAL A 449 -11.69 0.83 18.31
N ASN A 450 -12.87 1.43 18.44
CA ASN A 450 -13.05 2.83 18.80
C ASN A 450 -13.42 3.02 20.27
N GLY A 451 -14.08 2.02 20.88
CA GLY A 451 -14.46 2.05 22.29
C GLY A 451 -13.25 2.01 23.23
N ASN A 452 -13.36 2.71 24.37
CA ASN A 452 -12.40 2.68 25.46
C ASN A 452 -12.55 1.41 26.31
N ASP A 453 -11.48 1.02 26.99
CA ASP A 453 -11.43 -0.09 27.96
C ASP A 453 -11.88 -1.45 27.40
N VAL A 454 -11.80 -1.62 26.08
CA VAL A 454 -12.07 -2.90 25.40
C VAL A 454 -10.97 -3.90 25.76
N THR A 455 -11.38 -5.13 26.06
CA THR A 455 -10.48 -6.22 26.45
C THR A 455 -10.64 -7.39 25.48
N MET A 456 -9.53 -7.85 24.90
CA MET A 456 -9.49 -8.96 23.95
C MET A 456 -8.66 -10.12 24.51
N TYR A 457 -9.18 -11.33 24.42
CA TYR A 457 -8.49 -12.58 24.73
C TYR A 457 -8.45 -13.45 23.47
N GLY A 458 -7.29 -14.00 23.11
CA GLY A 458 -7.18 -14.91 21.97
C GLY A 458 -7.58 -14.26 20.63
N LEU A 459 -6.88 -13.22 20.20
CA LEU A 459 -7.17 -12.51 18.96
C LEU A 459 -6.31 -13.01 17.78
N PHE A 460 -6.93 -13.64 16.80
CA PHE A 460 -6.30 -14.10 15.55
C PHE A 460 -6.82 -13.23 14.39
N ASN A 461 -5.94 -12.56 13.64
CA ASN A 461 -6.36 -11.57 12.63
C ASN A 461 -5.40 -11.50 11.43
N GLU A 462 -5.85 -11.88 10.23
CA GLU A 462 -4.96 -12.31 9.15
C GLU A 462 -5.34 -11.77 7.76
N HIS A 463 -4.28 -11.44 7.00
CA HIS A 463 -4.23 -11.18 5.55
C HIS A 463 -5.02 -9.99 5.00
N HIS A 464 -5.55 -9.09 5.84
CA HIS A 464 -6.20 -7.86 5.41
C HIS A 464 -5.27 -6.94 4.60
N ASN A 465 -5.84 -6.14 3.69
CA ASN A 465 -5.12 -5.29 2.74
C ASN A 465 -4.41 -4.10 3.42
N GLU A 466 -4.97 -3.56 4.51
CA GLU A 466 -4.40 -2.47 5.30
C GLU A 466 -4.01 -2.97 6.70
N TYR A 467 -4.23 -2.18 7.76
CA TYR A 467 -3.96 -2.61 9.13
C TYR A 467 -4.86 -3.79 9.50
N GLN A 468 -4.29 -4.91 9.94
CA GLN A 468 -5.08 -6.07 10.38
C GLN A 468 -5.97 -5.64 11.57
N THR A 469 -5.34 -5.02 12.57
CA THR A 469 -5.98 -4.44 13.75
C THR A 469 -5.67 -2.95 13.85
N LEU A 470 -6.71 -2.11 13.95
CA LEU A 470 -6.60 -0.69 14.26
C LEU A 470 -7.31 -0.36 15.58
N TRP A 471 -6.56 0.16 16.54
CA TRP A 471 -7.02 0.48 17.89
C TRP A 471 -6.98 1.99 18.15
N ASN A 472 -8.15 2.59 18.26
CA ASN A 472 -8.35 4.03 18.45
C ASN A 472 -8.77 4.40 19.89
N GLY A 473 -9.32 3.45 20.66
CA GLY A 473 -9.77 3.67 22.04
C GLY A 473 -8.65 3.58 23.08
N ASN A 474 -8.79 4.31 24.19
CA ASN A 474 -7.87 4.26 25.34
C ASN A 474 -8.18 3.07 26.26
N GLY A 475 -7.23 2.67 27.10
CA GLY A 475 -7.40 1.61 28.10
C GLY A 475 -7.52 0.20 27.49
N GLY A 476 -7.18 0.06 26.21
CA GLY A 476 -7.26 -1.21 25.51
C GLY A 476 -6.33 -2.27 26.12
N ARG A 477 -6.84 -3.50 26.23
CA ARG A 477 -6.06 -4.65 26.73
C ARG A 477 -6.18 -5.83 25.79
N VAL A 478 -5.04 -6.41 25.39
CA VAL A 478 -5.03 -7.60 24.54
C VAL A 478 -4.16 -8.68 25.15
N TYR A 479 -4.75 -9.85 25.37
CA TYR A 479 -4.05 -11.04 25.82
C TYR A 479 -4.02 -12.04 24.68
N PHE A 480 -2.82 -12.29 24.17
CA PHE A 480 -2.54 -13.04 22.97
C PHE A 480 -3.03 -12.36 21.67
N TYR A 481 -2.10 -12.27 20.72
CA TYR A 481 -2.37 -11.89 19.36
C TYR A 481 -1.58 -12.79 18.41
N GLN A 482 -2.24 -13.26 17.36
CA GLN A 482 -1.60 -13.92 16.23
C GLN A 482 -2.08 -13.24 14.94
N SER A 483 -1.16 -13.05 14.02
CA SER A 483 -1.48 -12.46 12.72
C SER A 483 -0.47 -12.87 11.67
N GLU A 484 -0.98 -13.01 10.45
CA GLU A 484 -0.18 -13.11 9.25
C GLU A 484 -0.47 -11.95 8.30
N ILE A 485 0.58 -11.32 7.79
CA ILE A 485 0.49 -10.27 6.77
C ILE A 485 0.03 -10.88 5.44
N PRO A 486 -0.74 -10.16 4.58
CA PRO A 486 -1.18 -10.67 3.28
C PRO A 486 -0.02 -11.21 2.44
N TYR A 487 -0.21 -12.42 1.92
CA TYR A 487 0.79 -13.08 1.08
C TYR A 487 0.83 -12.50 -0.34
N ASP A 488 -0.32 -12.00 -0.77
CA ASP A 488 -0.68 -11.71 -2.16
C ASP A 488 -0.51 -10.23 -2.52
N VAL A 489 0.35 -9.52 -1.80
CA VAL A 489 0.72 -8.13 -2.11
C VAL A 489 1.40 -8.11 -3.49
N PRO A 490 0.90 -7.34 -4.47
CA PRO A 490 1.37 -7.46 -5.86
C PRO A 490 2.68 -6.72 -6.13
N ASN A 491 3.00 -5.67 -5.35
CA ASN A 491 4.22 -4.88 -5.42
C ASN A 491 4.25 -3.85 -4.28
N GLN A 492 5.42 -3.27 -3.99
CA GLN A 492 5.56 -2.30 -2.90
C GLN A 492 4.68 -1.05 -3.07
N PRO A 493 4.62 -0.37 -4.24
CA PRO A 493 3.78 0.83 -4.40
C PRO A 493 2.28 0.62 -4.13
N ALA A 494 1.77 -0.59 -4.36
CA ALA A 494 0.38 -0.95 -4.06
C ALA A 494 0.10 -1.12 -2.55
N TRP A 495 1.14 -1.22 -1.72
CA TRP A 495 1.05 -1.50 -0.30
C TRP A 495 2.02 -0.62 0.49
N MET A 496 1.67 0.66 0.57
CA MET A 496 2.38 1.67 1.34
C MET A 496 1.39 2.48 2.18
N THR A 497 1.76 2.77 3.42
CA THR A 497 1.00 3.65 4.32
C THR A 497 1.58 5.07 4.33
N GLN A 498 0.95 5.96 5.11
CA GLN A 498 1.37 7.36 5.29
C GLN A 498 1.58 8.09 3.95
N ASN A 499 0.58 7.99 3.06
CA ASN A 499 0.58 8.60 1.73
C ASN A 499 1.75 8.14 0.84
N GLY A 500 2.14 6.87 0.94
CA GLY A 500 3.17 6.28 0.09
C GLY A 500 4.59 6.50 0.58
N THR A 501 4.78 6.85 1.86
CA THR A 501 6.12 7.12 2.43
C THR A 501 6.64 5.99 3.31
N VAL A 502 5.75 5.12 3.82
CA VAL A 502 6.12 4.00 4.70
C VAL A 502 5.71 2.67 4.07
N ASN A 503 6.61 1.70 4.11
CA ASN A 503 6.39 0.38 3.51
C ASN A 503 5.37 -0.45 4.31
N GLY A 504 4.29 -0.87 3.65
CA GLY A 504 3.27 -1.75 4.22
C GLY A 504 2.38 -1.11 5.27
N PHE A 505 1.45 -1.90 5.80
CA PHE A 505 0.59 -1.55 6.92
C PHE A 505 0.91 -2.50 8.07
N ALA A 506 1.18 -1.96 9.26
CA ALA A 506 1.45 -2.77 10.44
C ALA A 506 0.30 -3.77 10.69
N SER A 507 0.62 -4.94 11.23
CA SER A 507 -0.43 -5.87 11.64
C SER A 507 -1.25 -5.28 12.78
N TYR A 508 -0.57 -4.69 13.78
CA TYR A 508 -1.20 -4.14 14.97
C TYR A 508 -0.91 -2.65 15.10
N LYS A 509 -1.90 -1.80 14.82
CA LYS A 509 -1.80 -0.35 14.94
C LYS A 509 -2.59 0.16 16.14
N VAL A 510 -1.90 0.77 17.11
CA VAL A 510 -2.53 1.64 18.10
C VAL A 510 -2.41 3.08 17.60
N ALA A 511 -3.52 3.79 17.47
CA ALA A 511 -3.56 5.14 16.92
C ALA A 511 -2.70 6.11 17.74
N ASN A 512 -2.12 7.11 17.07
CA ASN A 512 -1.17 8.04 17.71
C ASN A 512 -1.82 8.90 18.81
N THR A 513 -3.15 9.00 18.82
CA THR A 513 -3.95 9.72 19.82
C THR A 513 -4.20 8.91 21.08
N VAL A 514 -3.89 7.62 21.10
CA VAL A 514 -4.09 6.76 22.27
C VAL A 514 -3.00 7.04 23.30
N THR A 515 -3.43 7.21 24.54
CA THR A 515 -2.56 7.52 25.68
C THR A 515 -2.35 6.33 26.61
N SER A 516 -3.25 5.33 26.59
CA SER A 516 -3.14 4.10 27.36
C SER A 516 -3.55 2.88 26.56
N HIS A 517 -2.70 1.86 26.53
CA HIS A 517 -2.92 0.57 25.88
C HIS A 517 -1.92 -0.46 26.39
N GLU A 518 -2.33 -1.71 26.61
CA GLU A 518 -1.43 -2.76 27.10
C GLU A 518 -1.72 -4.08 26.40
N ALA A 519 -0.69 -4.77 25.91
CA ALA A 519 -0.89 -6.03 25.21
C ALA A 519 0.22 -7.05 25.52
N TRP A 520 -0.13 -8.34 25.56
CA TRP A 520 0.75 -9.44 25.97
C TRP A 520 0.76 -10.56 24.94
N GLY A 521 1.96 -10.99 24.50
CA GLY A 521 2.15 -12.14 23.62
C GLY A 521 1.66 -11.89 22.20
N LEU A 522 2.34 -11.03 21.44
CA LEU A 522 1.96 -10.65 20.07
C LEU A 522 2.85 -11.36 19.05
N GLY A 523 2.27 -12.22 18.22
CA GLY A 523 2.94 -12.87 17.09
C GLY A 523 2.49 -12.28 15.75
N VAL A 524 3.45 -11.83 14.93
CA VAL A 524 3.20 -11.31 13.58
C VAL A 524 4.10 -12.00 12.56
N TYR A 525 3.51 -12.69 11.58
CA TYR A 525 4.23 -13.53 10.64
C TYR A 525 4.09 -13.00 9.20
N SER A 526 5.07 -13.33 8.35
CA SER A 526 5.02 -13.01 6.92
C SER A 526 5.46 -14.17 6.04
N PHE A 527 4.75 -14.36 4.92
CA PHE A 527 5.11 -15.32 3.87
C PHE A 527 5.34 -14.66 2.49
N PHE A 528 4.86 -13.44 2.23
CA PHE A 528 5.03 -12.66 0.96
C PHE A 528 5.28 -13.50 -0.32
N ARG A 529 4.23 -14.22 -0.76
CA ARG A 529 4.28 -15.17 -1.88
C ARG A 529 4.51 -14.47 -3.22
N ASP A 530 3.85 -13.33 -3.44
CA ASP A 530 3.64 -12.82 -4.80
C ASP A 530 4.64 -11.72 -5.20
N ALA A 531 5.29 -11.05 -4.25
CA ALA A 531 6.31 -10.04 -4.53
C ALA A 531 7.32 -9.84 -3.39
N ALA A 532 8.51 -9.33 -3.74
CA ALA A 532 9.55 -8.93 -2.79
C ALA A 532 9.20 -7.57 -2.13
N VAL A 533 8.20 -7.58 -1.26
CA VAL A 533 7.74 -6.38 -0.52
C VAL A 533 8.25 -6.37 0.90
N LYS A 534 8.33 -5.17 1.46
CA LYS A 534 8.78 -4.92 2.81
C LYS A 534 7.62 -4.39 3.64
N LEU A 535 7.62 -4.76 4.91
CA LEU A 535 6.82 -4.12 5.95
C LEU A 535 7.76 -3.38 6.89
N ASN A 536 7.55 -2.08 7.07
CA ASN A 536 8.42 -1.26 7.91
C ASN A 536 8.41 -1.73 9.37
N SER A 537 7.22 -1.96 9.94
CA SER A 537 7.08 -2.46 11.31
C SER A 537 5.88 -3.38 11.44
N ALA A 538 6.03 -4.47 12.18
CA ALA A 538 4.91 -5.39 12.47
C ALA A 538 3.85 -4.75 13.38
N ILE A 539 4.27 -3.92 14.33
CA ILE A 539 3.44 -3.28 15.35
C ILE A 539 3.77 -1.79 15.38
N GLU A 540 2.75 -0.95 15.31
CA GLU A 540 2.89 0.51 15.38
C GLU A 540 2.10 1.06 16.58
N VAL A 541 2.79 1.70 17.53
CA VAL A 541 2.19 2.21 18.77
C VAL A 541 2.74 3.59 19.13
N PRO A 542 1.96 4.48 19.78
CA PRO A 542 2.49 5.76 20.24
C PRO A 542 3.54 5.58 21.35
N ASN A 543 4.56 6.44 21.34
CA ASN A 543 5.61 6.46 22.36
C ASN A 543 5.17 7.26 23.60
N VAL A 544 4.21 6.74 24.36
CA VAL A 544 3.66 7.40 25.56
C VAL A 544 3.68 6.43 26.76
N PRO A 545 3.86 6.92 28.01
CA PRO A 545 4.06 6.05 29.19
C PRO A 545 2.94 5.05 29.48
N GLY A 546 1.71 5.36 29.06
CA GLY A 546 0.57 4.47 29.23
C GLY A 546 0.47 3.37 28.18
N VAL A 547 1.34 3.34 27.17
CA VAL A 547 1.30 2.36 26.08
C VAL A 547 2.45 1.38 26.18
N LYS A 548 2.11 0.10 26.35
CA LYS A 548 3.07 -0.97 26.61
C LYS A 548 2.73 -2.23 25.82
N ILE A 549 3.77 -2.93 25.38
CA ILE A 549 3.67 -4.22 24.71
C ILE A 549 4.65 -5.17 25.38
N HIS A 550 4.14 -6.31 25.82
CA HIS A 550 4.89 -7.37 26.45
C HIS A 550 5.00 -8.54 25.48
N HIS A 551 6.21 -9.02 25.27
CA HIS A 551 6.52 -10.24 24.52
C HIS A 551 5.96 -10.21 23.08
N ALA A 552 6.64 -9.49 22.19
CA ALA A 552 6.34 -9.48 20.76
C ALA A 552 7.34 -10.36 19.98
N THR A 553 6.85 -11.12 19.01
CA THR A 553 7.65 -11.94 18.10
C THR A 553 7.24 -11.68 16.65
N SER A 554 8.23 -11.49 15.77
CA SER A 554 8.01 -11.42 14.32
C SER A 554 8.74 -12.56 13.63
N ILE A 555 8.10 -13.14 12.61
CA ILE A 555 8.62 -14.33 11.93
C ILE A 555 8.46 -14.19 10.42
N TRP A 556 9.55 -14.43 9.69
CA TRP A 556 9.51 -14.64 8.25
C TRP A 556 9.43 -16.14 7.98
N LEU A 557 8.26 -16.63 7.58
CA LEU A 557 7.97 -18.06 7.40
C LEU A 557 8.67 -18.60 6.16
N SER A 558 8.48 -17.91 5.05
CA SER A 558 9.08 -18.13 3.74
C SER A 558 8.73 -16.92 2.86
N GLY A 559 8.98 -16.99 1.56
CA GLY A 559 8.50 -15.98 0.62
C GLY A 559 9.46 -15.58 -0.47
N THR A 560 9.09 -14.54 -1.20
CA THR A 560 9.91 -13.98 -2.27
C THR A 560 11.18 -13.36 -1.69
N ALA A 561 12.34 -13.76 -2.21
CA ALA A 561 13.63 -13.24 -1.79
C ALA A 561 13.68 -11.70 -1.88
N GLY A 562 14.14 -11.04 -0.81
CA GLY A 562 14.15 -9.58 -0.69
C GLY A 562 12.92 -9.00 0.03
N SER A 563 11.90 -9.82 0.32
CA SER A 563 10.85 -9.46 1.27
C SER A 563 11.34 -9.49 2.71
N GLU A 564 10.79 -8.62 3.57
CA GLU A 564 11.17 -8.56 4.99
C GLU A 564 10.09 -7.87 5.84
N ILE A 565 10.10 -8.15 7.14
CA ILE A 565 9.59 -7.22 8.16
C ILE A 565 10.82 -6.53 8.76
N THR A 566 10.90 -5.21 8.66
CA THR A 566 12.10 -4.45 9.04
C THR A 566 12.25 -4.28 10.56
N HIS A 567 11.15 -4.06 11.27
CA HIS A 567 11.12 -3.90 12.73
C HIS A 567 9.93 -4.63 13.37
N ILE A 568 10.03 -4.94 14.67
CA ILE A 568 8.92 -5.57 15.41
C ILE A 568 7.95 -4.51 15.90
N ILE A 569 8.42 -3.50 16.62
CA ILE A 569 7.59 -2.44 17.21
C ILE A 569 8.18 -1.08 16.87
N ASN A 570 7.46 -0.25 16.11
CA ASN A 570 7.97 1.02 15.57
C ASN A 570 9.35 0.83 14.93
N ASN A 571 10.40 1.40 15.51
CA ASN A 571 11.80 1.28 15.10
C ASN A 571 12.62 0.32 15.99
N THR A 572 11.97 -0.50 16.81
CA THR A 572 12.58 -1.42 17.79
C THR A 572 12.44 -2.88 17.33
N GLY A 573 13.48 -3.67 17.59
CA GLY A 573 13.60 -5.05 17.12
C GLY A 573 14.26 -5.14 15.74
N GLY A 574 14.99 -6.23 15.52
CA GLY A 574 15.66 -6.51 14.25
C GLY A 574 14.69 -6.95 13.16
N ARG A 575 15.20 -6.99 11.92
CA ARG A 575 14.43 -7.47 10.77
C ARG A 575 14.36 -9.00 10.70
N VAL A 576 13.29 -9.50 10.07
CA VAL A 576 13.16 -10.91 9.65
C VAL A 576 12.96 -11.00 8.13
N TYR A 577 13.72 -11.87 7.46
CA TYR A 577 13.87 -11.86 5.99
C TYR A 577 14.34 -13.18 5.35
N ALA A 578 14.66 -14.20 6.14
CA ALA A 578 15.14 -15.49 5.63
C ALA A 578 14.90 -16.61 6.65
N ASN A 579 14.89 -17.88 6.23
CA ASN A 579 14.79 -19.02 7.13
C ASN A 579 16.12 -19.43 7.79
N SER A 580 17.25 -18.84 7.36
CA SER A 580 18.57 -19.12 7.89
C SER A 580 19.48 -17.89 7.78
N PRO A 581 20.29 -17.58 8.81
CA PRO A 581 20.31 -18.25 10.13
C PRO A 581 19.03 -17.98 10.95
N ALA A 582 18.84 -18.65 12.09
CA ALA A 582 17.57 -18.61 12.84
C ALA A 582 17.15 -17.18 13.27
N GLU A 583 18.11 -16.32 13.57
CA GLU A 583 17.92 -14.90 13.87
C GLU A 583 17.41 -14.09 12.67
N ALA A 584 17.61 -14.55 11.44
CA ALA A 584 17.01 -13.94 10.25
C ALA A 584 15.54 -14.36 10.05
N MET A 585 15.13 -15.48 10.67
CA MET A 585 13.78 -16.01 10.60
C MET A 585 12.89 -15.41 11.68
N ARG A 586 13.38 -15.31 12.91
CA ARG A 586 12.62 -14.87 14.07
C ARG A 586 13.37 -13.79 14.86
N GLN A 587 12.64 -12.74 15.20
CA GLN A 587 13.10 -11.69 16.11
C GLN A 587 12.07 -11.50 17.22
N THR A 588 12.53 -11.03 18.38
CA THR A 588 11.65 -10.79 19.54
C THR A 588 11.93 -9.45 20.22
N VAL A 589 10.92 -8.88 20.86
CA VAL A 589 11.03 -7.75 21.80
C VAL A 589 10.31 -8.16 23.08
N THR A 590 11.06 -8.27 24.18
CA THR A 590 10.49 -8.67 25.48
C THR A 590 9.59 -7.59 26.04
N GLU A 591 10.05 -6.33 26.04
CA GLU A 591 9.31 -5.22 26.63
C GLU A 591 9.41 -4.00 25.73
N PHE A 592 8.27 -3.39 25.46
CA PHE A 592 8.15 -2.02 24.99
C PHE A 592 7.30 -1.26 25.99
N ALA A 593 7.84 -0.18 26.54
CA ALA A 593 7.09 0.79 27.31
C ALA A 593 7.37 2.15 26.70
N GLY A 594 6.32 2.85 26.26
CA GLY A 594 6.48 4.19 25.74
C GLY A 594 7.15 5.07 26.80
N SER A 595 8.16 5.85 26.41
CA SER A 595 8.92 6.64 27.38
C SER A 595 8.27 7.99 27.65
N GLY A 596 7.36 8.45 26.77
CA GLY A 596 6.85 9.82 26.80
C GLY A 596 7.91 10.89 26.55
N ALA A 597 9.18 10.49 26.33
CA ALA A 597 10.16 11.34 25.69
C ALA A 597 9.66 11.51 24.26
N GLY A 598 8.89 12.57 24.05
CA GLY A 598 8.32 12.90 22.76
C GLY A 598 9.45 12.94 21.73
N ASP A 599 9.09 12.63 20.49
CA ASP A 599 9.95 13.01 19.39
C ASP A 599 10.13 14.54 19.45
N THR A 600 11.36 15.01 19.65
CA THR A 600 11.71 16.44 19.67
C THR A 600 12.48 16.83 18.42
N ALA A 601 12.83 15.86 17.59
CA ALA A 601 13.55 16.12 16.37
C ALA A 601 12.52 16.60 15.34
N ALA A 602 12.73 17.81 14.84
CA ALA A 602 11.92 18.30 13.75
C ALA A 602 12.34 17.60 12.44
N PRO A 603 11.39 17.39 11.51
CA PRO A 603 11.72 16.93 10.17
C PRO A 603 12.81 17.77 9.50
N SER A 604 13.54 17.14 8.57
CA SER A 604 14.46 17.87 7.72
C SER A 604 13.73 18.94 6.90
N THR A 605 14.43 20.02 6.56
CA THR A 605 13.81 21.14 5.84
C THR A 605 13.43 20.73 4.41
N PRO A 606 12.19 20.94 3.95
CA PRO A 606 11.82 20.68 2.57
C PRO A 606 12.74 21.44 1.61
N ALA A 607 13.35 20.74 0.66
CA ALA A 607 14.31 21.31 -0.28
C ALA A 607 13.69 21.54 -1.66
N ASN A 608 14.32 22.38 -2.48
CA ASN A 608 13.95 22.61 -3.88
C ASN A 608 12.48 23.02 -4.09
N LEU A 609 11.92 23.85 -3.20
CA LEU A 609 10.58 24.40 -3.42
C LEU A 609 10.59 25.24 -4.69
N THR A 610 9.70 24.89 -5.62
CA THR A 610 9.41 25.65 -6.85
C THR A 610 7.96 26.11 -6.85
N ALA A 611 7.72 27.26 -7.47
CA ALA A 611 6.39 27.82 -7.69
C ALA A 611 6.26 28.17 -9.17
N THR A 612 5.20 27.67 -9.81
CA THR A 612 4.97 27.85 -11.25
C THR A 612 3.57 28.39 -11.46
N SER A 613 3.45 29.55 -12.14
CA SER A 613 2.17 30.10 -12.52
C SER A 613 1.46 29.17 -13.51
N ALA A 614 0.30 28.65 -13.13
CA ALA A 614 -0.49 27.77 -13.98
C ALA A 614 -1.56 28.55 -14.76
N SER A 615 -2.08 29.64 -14.19
CA SER A 615 -3.07 30.51 -14.83
C SER A 615 -3.03 31.91 -14.21
N SER A 616 -3.98 32.77 -14.61
CA SER A 616 -4.17 34.07 -13.97
C SER A 616 -4.74 34.02 -12.56
N SER A 617 -5.12 32.85 -12.07
CA SER A 617 -5.67 32.68 -10.72
C SER A 617 -5.14 31.43 -10.01
N GLN A 618 -4.03 30.86 -10.50
CA GLN A 618 -3.46 29.64 -9.92
C GLN A 618 -1.93 29.59 -10.03
N ILE A 619 -1.29 29.13 -8.95
CA ILE A 619 0.13 28.79 -8.87
C ILE A 619 0.26 27.36 -8.33
N ASN A 620 1.07 26.54 -9.01
CA ASN A 620 1.38 25.18 -8.59
C ASN A 620 2.74 25.14 -7.90
N LEU A 621 2.82 24.43 -6.78
CA LEU A 621 4.02 24.26 -5.97
C LEU A 621 4.51 22.81 -6.03
N SER A 622 5.83 22.62 -6.02
CA SER A 622 6.45 21.30 -5.84
C SER A 622 7.76 21.40 -5.05
N TRP A 623 8.11 20.37 -4.28
CA TRP A 623 9.35 20.32 -3.49
C TRP A 623 9.90 18.90 -3.33
N THR A 624 11.11 18.77 -2.79
CA THR A 624 11.71 17.49 -2.39
C THR A 624 11.23 17.09 -1.00
N ALA A 625 10.90 15.81 -0.82
CA ALA A 625 10.40 15.28 0.45
C ALA A 625 11.41 15.45 1.59
N SER A 626 10.89 15.79 2.77
CA SER A 626 11.64 15.77 4.03
C SER A 626 11.73 14.35 4.60
N THR A 627 12.68 14.17 5.50
CA THR A 627 12.92 12.93 6.26
C THR A 627 12.89 13.25 7.74
N ASP A 628 12.49 12.29 8.55
CA ASP A 628 12.39 12.42 9.99
C ASP A 628 12.70 11.07 10.65
N ASN A 629 13.12 11.06 11.92
CA ASN A 629 13.44 9.85 12.67
C ASN A 629 12.20 9.00 13.01
N VAL A 630 11.01 9.60 13.05
CA VAL A 630 9.75 8.88 13.23
C VAL A 630 8.89 8.94 11.96
N GLY A 631 8.89 10.08 11.27
CA GLY A 631 8.26 10.22 9.95
C GLY A 631 7.55 11.56 9.75
N VAL A 632 7.51 12.01 8.50
CA VAL A 632 6.83 13.26 8.11
C VAL A 632 5.38 12.95 7.75
N THR A 633 4.42 13.59 8.42
CA THR A 633 2.98 13.32 8.22
C THR A 633 2.30 14.34 7.33
N ALA A 634 2.80 15.58 7.27
CA ALA A 634 2.24 16.65 6.46
C ALA A 634 3.26 17.75 6.15
N TYR A 635 2.88 18.65 5.25
CA TYR A 635 3.56 19.89 4.94
C TYR A 635 2.59 21.06 5.15
N GLU A 636 3.05 22.13 5.78
CA GLU A 636 2.32 23.40 5.93
C GLU A 636 2.78 24.38 4.84
N ILE A 637 1.83 24.91 4.06
CA ILE A 637 2.09 25.81 2.92
C ILE A 637 1.77 27.24 3.31
N TYR A 638 2.77 28.10 3.23
CA TYR A 638 2.67 29.51 3.58
C TYR A 638 2.74 30.38 2.33
N ARG A 639 1.75 31.24 2.10
CA ARG A 639 1.72 32.27 1.05
C ARG A 639 1.84 33.65 1.66
N ASN A 640 2.81 34.43 1.20
CA ASN A 640 3.13 35.76 1.72
C ASN A 640 3.28 35.76 3.27
N GLY A 641 3.87 34.69 3.81
CA GLY A 641 4.04 34.46 5.25
C GLY A 641 2.83 33.91 6.01
N ASN A 642 1.66 33.78 5.38
CA ASN A 642 0.44 33.26 6.01
C ASN A 642 0.18 31.80 5.62
N LEU A 643 -0.18 30.96 6.58
CA LEU A 643 -0.59 29.57 6.32
C LEU A 643 -1.88 29.56 5.48
N ILE A 644 -1.84 28.92 4.32
CA ILE A 644 -2.99 28.84 3.39
C ILE A 644 -3.53 27.42 3.22
N GLY A 645 -2.81 26.41 3.70
CA GLY A 645 -3.24 25.02 3.64
C GLY A 645 -2.14 24.05 4.04
N THR A 646 -2.48 22.77 4.01
CA THR A 646 -1.56 21.66 4.25
C THR A 646 -1.59 20.69 3.07
N SER A 647 -0.48 19.99 2.83
CA SER A 647 -0.40 18.89 1.86
C SER A 647 0.20 17.66 2.50
N THR A 648 -0.28 16.47 2.15
CA THR A 648 0.33 15.20 2.53
C THR A 648 1.27 14.64 1.47
N THR A 649 1.33 15.30 0.30
CA THR A 649 2.27 14.99 -0.78
C THR A 649 3.27 16.14 -0.95
N THR A 650 4.21 16.02 -1.88
CA THR A 650 5.21 17.06 -2.16
C THR A 650 4.77 18.09 -3.19
N THR A 651 3.45 18.26 -3.38
CA THR A 651 2.86 19.25 -4.29
C THR A 651 1.67 19.97 -3.66
N PHE A 652 1.35 21.17 -4.16
CA PHE A 652 0.17 21.94 -3.73
C PHE A 652 -0.30 22.89 -4.84
N ASN A 653 -1.61 22.96 -5.09
CA ASN A 653 -2.21 23.86 -6.08
C ASN A 653 -2.91 25.02 -5.37
N ASP A 654 -2.33 26.20 -5.43
CA ASP A 654 -2.91 27.41 -4.84
C ASP A 654 -3.78 28.14 -5.86
N THR A 655 -5.08 28.23 -5.60
CA THR A 655 -6.11 28.72 -6.53
C THR A 655 -6.84 29.96 -5.98
N GLY A 656 -7.63 30.63 -6.82
CA GLY A 656 -8.37 31.84 -6.42
C GLY A 656 -7.48 33.08 -6.29
N LEU A 657 -6.30 33.05 -6.92
CA LEU A 657 -5.33 34.14 -6.86
C LEU A 657 -5.73 35.31 -7.75
N THR A 658 -5.28 36.50 -7.39
CA THR A 658 -5.46 37.70 -8.21
C THR A 658 -4.48 37.64 -9.38
N ALA A 659 -4.93 38.04 -10.56
CA ALA A 659 -4.11 38.07 -11.77
C ALA A 659 -2.94 39.05 -11.67
N ALA A 660 -1.87 38.79 -12.44
CA ALA A 660 -0.66 39.61 -12.48
C ALA A 660 -0.10 39.96 -11.08
N THR A 661 -0.31 39.10 -10.10
CA THR A 661 0.05 39.35 -8.70
C THR A 661 1.16 38.39 -8.31
N ALA A 662 2.26 38.94 -7.79
CA ALA A 662 3.38 38.17 -7.26
C ALA A 662 2.99 37.58 -5.90
N TYR A 663 3.23 36.28 -5.73
CA TYR A 663 3.07 35.56 -4.48
C TYR A 663 4.38 34.88 -4.12
N SER A 664 4.72 34.90 -2.82
CA SER A 664 5.88 34.18 -2.27
C SER A 664 5.42 33.00 -1.42
N TYR A 665 6.08 31.87 -1.57
CA TYR A 665 5.73 30.62 -0.90
C TYR A 665 6.90 30.07 -0.10
N THR A 666 6.58 29.51 1.07
CA THR A 666 7.48 28.64 1.84
C THR A 666 6.70 27.43 2.33
N VAL A 667 7.41 26.33 2.55
CA VAL A 667 6.83 25.08 3.03
C VAL A 667 7.59 24.61 4.26
N LYS A 668 6.87 24.11 5.28
CA LYS A 668 7.46 23.43 6.44
C LYS A 668 6.96 22.00 6.48
N ALA A 669 7.84 21.04 6.77
CA ALA A 669 7.44 19.67 7.07
C ALA A 669 6.99 19.55 8.52
N LYS A 670 6.05 18.64 8.78
CA LYS A 670 5.45 18.37 10.08
C LYS A 670 5.46 16.87 10.34
N ASP A 671 5.94 16.45 11.51
CA ASP A 671 5.90 15.05 11.93
C ASP A 671 4.57 14.67 12.62
N ALA A 672 4.49 13.46 13.16
CA ALA A 672 3.30 12.93 13.81
C ALA A 672 2.98 13.55 15.18
N VAL A 673 3.97 14.16 15.85
CA VAL A 673 3.80 14.81 17.17
C VAL A 673 3.69 16.33 17.07
N GLY A 674 3.87 16.88 15.86
CA GLY A 674 3.68 18.28 15.52
C GLY A 674 4.96 19.11 15.48
N ASN A 675 6.16 18.52 15.51
CA ASN A 675 7.37 19.31 15.30
C ASN A 675 7.40 19.79 13.85
N LEU A 676 7.78 21.07 13.69
CA LEU A 676 7.89 21.70 12.38
C LEU A 676 9.36 21.87 12.02
N SER A 677 9.70 21.52 10.78
CA SER A 677 10.99 21.86 10.20
C SER A 677 11.19 23.38 10.14
N ALA A 678 12.43 23.81 9.86
CA ALA A 678 12.62 25.15 9.31
C ALA A 678 11.87 25.30 7.98
N ALA A 679 11.56 26.54 7.59
CA ALA A 679 10.95 26.83 6.30
C ALA A 679 11.92 26.48 5.17
N SER A 680 11.38 25.95 4.06
CA SER A 680 12.10 25.77 2.81
C SER A 680 12.70 27.07 2.27
N ASN A 681 13.42 26.98 1.15
CA ASN A 681 13.68 28.17 0.33
C ASN A 681 12.36 28.87 -0.02
N THR A 682 12.41 30.20 -0.19
CA THR A 682 11.27 30.96 -0.69
C THR A 682 11.18 30.78 -2.20
N ALA A 683 10.02 30.33 -2.70
CA ALA A 683 9.70 30.29 -4.11
C ALA A 683 8.71 31.40 -4.45
N THR A 684 8.93 32.15 -5.52
CA THR A 684 8.01 33.20 -5.94
C THR A 684 7.47 32.93 -7.33
N ALA A 685 6.19 33.14 -7.53
CA ALA A 685 5.59 33.15 -8.85
C ALA A 685 4.55 34.27 -8.95
N THR A 686 4.45 34.86 -10.13
CA THR A 686 3.43 35.85 -10.47
C THR A 686 2.37 35.14 -11.28
N THR A 687 1.12 35.17 -10.83
CA THR A 687 0.00 34.67 -11.63
C THR A 687 0.00 35.34 -12.99
N LEU A 688 -0.43 34.60 -14.03
CA LEU A 688 -0.49 35.17 -15.37
C LEU A 688 -1.39 36.42 -15.37
N SER A 689 -1.14 37.35 -16.28
CA SER A 689 -2.08 38.44 -16.51
C SER A 689 -3.45 37.83 -16.84
N GLY A 690 -4.51 38.33 -16.21
CA GLY A 690 -5.88 37.91 -16.49
C GLY A 690 -6.10 38.04 -17.98
N GLY A 691 -6.44 36.93 -18.65
CA GLY A 691 -6.72 36.94 -20.07
C GLY A 691 -7.71 38.05 -20.36
N GLY A 692 -7.24 39.10 -21.04
CA GLY A 692 -7.94 40.37 -21.14
C GLY A 692 -9.38 40.19 -21.61
N THR A 693 -10.26 41.04 -21.09
CA THR A 693 -11.61 41.32 -21.59
C THR A 693 -11.55 42.03 -22.96
N GLY A 694 -10.76 41.50 -23.89
CA GLY A 694 -10.63 42.05 -25.24
C GLY A 694 -11.99 42.04 -25.93
N THR A 695 -12.28 43.09 -26.71
CA THR A 695 -13.35 43.04 -27.70
C THR A 695 -12.96 42.00 -28.76
N ALA A 696 -13.90 41.16 -29.20
CA ALA A 696 -13.64 40.25 -30.30
C ALA A 696 -13.17 41.05 -31.53
N LEU A 697 -12.18 40.53 -32.26
CA LEU A 697 -11.70 41.15 -33.49
C LEU A 697 -12.86 41.29 -34.48
N ASP A 698 -12.86 42.38 -35.25
CA ASP A 698 -13.82 42.53 -36.34
C ASP A 698 -13.61 41.41 -37.39
N ARG A 699 -14.67 40.63 -37.59
CA ARG A 699 -14.72 39.47 -38.49
C ARG A 699 -15.27 39.82 -39.87
N THR A 700 -15.60 41.09 -40.12
CA THR A 700 -16.09 41.55 -41.41
C THR A 700 -15.12 41.15 -42.52
N GLY A 701 -15.61 40.39 -43.50
CA GLY A 701 -14.83 39.91 -44.65
C GLY A 701 -14.00 38.64 -44.41
N TRP A 702 -14.02 38.06 -43.21
CA TRP A 702 -13.38 36.76 -42.96
C TRP A 702 -14.17 35.64 -43.65
N THR A 703 -13.49 34.55 -44.00
CA THR A 703 -14.14 33.38 -44.62
C THR A 703 -13.85 32.11 -43.85
N ALA A 704 -14.80 31.17 -43.83
CA ALA A 704 -14.60 29.86 -43.22
C ALA A 704 -14.81 28.71 -44.20
N THR A 705 -14.08 27.61 -43.98
CA THR A 705 -14.26 26.31 -44.66
C THR A 705 -14.27 25.19 -43.62
N SER A 706 -14.84 24.03 -43.97
CA SER A 706 -14.89 22.88 -43.07
C SER A 706 -14.65 21.55 -43.77
N THR A 707 -14.22 20.56 -42.98
CA THR A 707 -14.13 19.16 -43.36
C THR A 707 -14.76 18.32 -42.25
N PRO A 708 -15.82 17.54 -42.52
CA PRO A 708 -16.49 17.37 -43.80
C PRO A 708 -17.27 18.62 -44.24
N THR A 709 -17.68 18.63 -45.50
CA THR A 709 -18.70 19.55 -46.01
C THR A 709 -20.08 19.03 -45.62
N SER A 710 -20.97 19.92 -45.19
CA SER A 710 -22.36 19.61 -44.82
C SER A 710 -23.33 20.59 -45.50
N ALA A 711 -24.63 20.44 -45.26
CA ALA A 711 -25.64 21.38 -45.75
C ALA A 711 -25.59 22.75 -45.03
N ASP A 712 -25.00 22.80 -43.83
CA ASP A 712 -24.83 24.04 -43.07
C ASP A 712 -23.61 24.82 -43.60
N VAL A 713 -23.78 26.12 -43.82
CA VAL A 713 -22.74 26.96 -44.42
C VAL A 713 -21.67 27.31 -43.37
N PRO A 714 -20.37 26.98 -43.59
CA PRO A 714 -19.31 27.32 -42.63
C PRO A 714 -19.20 28.81 -42.31
N GLN A 715 -19.64 29.68 -43.23
CA GLN A 715 -19.68 31.12 -42.99
C GLN A 715 -20.56 31.53 -41.80
N ASN A 716 -21.53 30.69 -41.41
CA ASN A 716 -22.34 30.93 -40.23
C ASN A 716 -21.52 30.99 -38.94
N LEU A 717 -20.30 30.42 -38.91
CA LEU A 717 -19.35 30.57 -37.79
C LEU A 717 -18.99 32.04 -37.50
N LEU A 718 -19.16 32.93 -38.47
CA LEU A 718 -18.57 34.27 -38.51
C LEU A 718 -19.61 35.38 -38.72
N ASP A 719 -20.91 35.06 -38.70
CA ASP A 719 -21.97 35.98 -39.15
C ASP A 719 -22.52 36.90 -38.05
N GLY A 720 -22.13 36.68 -36.79
CA GLY A 720 -22.55 37.50 -35.65
C GLY A 720 -23.96 37.19 -35.16
N SER A 721 -24.54 36.07 -35.59
CA SER A 721 -25.92 35.70 -35.31
C SER A 721 -26.00 34.34 -34.62
N MET A 722 -26.45 34.36 -33.36
CA MET A 722 -26.77 33.11 -32.64
C MET A 722 -27.99 32.36 -33.21
N ALA A 723 -28.71 32.94 -34.17
CA ALA A 723 -29.84 32.27 -34.83
C ALA A 723 -29.39 31.26 -35.90
N THR A 724 -28.19 31.43 -36.44
CA THR A 724 -27.57 30.61 -37.49
C THR A 724 -26.48 29.73 -36.89
N ARG A 725 -26.16 28.61 -37.53
CA ARG A 725 -25.10 27.70 -37.08
C ARG A 725 -24.40 27.01 -38.24
N TRP A 726 -23.15 26.64 -38.03
CA TRP A 726 -22.49 25.60 -38.80
C TRP A 726 -22.55 24.27 -38.03
N SER A 727 -22.65 23.14 -38.75
CA SER A 727 -22.45 21.81 -38.16
C SER A 727 -21.75 20.86 -39.12
N THR A 728 -21.20 19.78 -38.57
CA THR A 728 -20.60 18.68 -39.36
C THR A 728 -21.63 17.87 -40.15
N GLY A 729 -22.94 17.99 -39.83
CA GLY A 729 -24.00 17.18 -40.45
C GLY A 729 -23.90 15.67 -40.17
N ALA A 730 -23.00 15.27 -39.28
CA ALA A 730 -22.68 13.88 -38.95
C ALA A 730 -22.15 13.76 -37.52
N ALA A 731 -22.19 12.55 -36.96
CA ALA A 731 -21.64 12.25 -35.64
C ALA A 731 -20.17 12.67 -35.52
N MET A 732 -19.77 13.07 -34.32
CA MET A 732 -18.39 13.47 -34.01
C MET A 732 -17.42 12.30 -34.17
N VAL A 733 -16.42 12.49 -35.02
CA VAL A 733 -15.26 11.58 -35.15
C VAL A 733 -13.97 12.39 -35.20
N PRO A 734 -12.86 11.85 -34.67
CA PRO A 734 -11.58 12.56 -34.67
C PRO A 734 -11.14 12.97 -36.07
N GLY A 735 -10.66 14.21 -36.20
CA GLY A 735 -10.15 14.77 -37.45
C GLY A 735 -11.13 15.68 -38.19
N GLN A 736 -12.39 15.79 -37.75
CA GLN A 736 -13.30 16.83 -38.22
C GLN A 736 -12.74 18.22 -37.88
N SER A 737 -12.83 19.17 -38.80
CA SER A 737 -12.23 20.50 -38.61
C SER A 737 -12.95 21.62 -39.33
N PHE A 738 -12.74 22.85 -38.85
CA PHE A 738 -13.01 24.07 -39.60
C PHE A 738 -11.75 24.95 -39.66
N ILE A 739 -11.66 25.75 -40.72
CA ILE A 739 -10.60 26.73 -40.95
C ILE A 739 -11.23 28.11 -41.12
N VAL A 740 -10.70 29.10 -40.40
CA VAL A 740 -11.04 30.51 -40.54
C VAL A 740 -9.87 31.25 -41.19
N ASP A 741 -10.10 31.91 -42.32
CA ASP A 741 -9.18 32.86 -42.98
C ASP A 741 -9.57 34.29 -42.61
N MET A 742 -8.72 34.92 -41.79
CA MET A 742 -8.90 36.31 -41.33
C MET A 742 -8.51 37.36 -42.37
N LYS A 743 -8.14 36.93 -43.59
CA LYS A 743 -7.69 37.69 -44.77
C LYS A 743 -6.37 38.44 -44.63
N THR A 744 -6.03 38.85 -43.41
CA THR A 744 -4.80 39.52 -43.04
C THR A 744 -4.19 38.82 -41.84
N SER A 745 -2.87 38.88 -41.70
CA SER A 745 -2.22 38.40 -40.49
C SER A 745 -2.63 39.28 -39.31
N LYS A 746 -3.06 38.66 -38.21
CA LYS A 746 -3.50 39.31 -36.97
C LYS A 746 -2.78 38.69 -35.80
N ASN A 747 -2.46 39.50 -34.79
CA ASN A 747 -1.96 39.03 -33.51
C ASN A 747 -3.15 38.50 -32.69
N ILE A 748 -3.18 37.21 -32.40
CA ILE A 748 -4.30 36.51 -31.75
C ILE A 748 -3.81 35.68 -30.57
N ASN A 749 -4.58 35.62 -29.48
CA ASN A 749 -4.21 34.84 -28.28
C ASN A 749 -5.40 34.11 -27.62
N LYS A 750 -6.61 34.30 -28.15
CA LYS A 750 -7.81 33.66 -27.62
C LYS A 750 -8.84 33.42 -28.73
N LEU A 751 -9.50 32.27 -28.63
CA LEU A 751 -10.57 31.80 -29.50
C LEU A 751 -11.74 31.37 -28.60
N VAL A 752 -12.96 31.76 -28.92
CA VAL A 752 -14.18 31.28 -28.26
C VAL A 752 -15.07 30.66 -29.32
N MET A 753 -15.45 29.40 -29.12
CA MET A 753 -16.44 28.68 -29.91
C MET A 753 -17.72 28.58 -29.09
N ASP A 754 -18.81 29.14 -29.60
CA ASP A 754 -20.10 29.18 -28.94
C ASP A 754 -21.12 28.33 -29.70
N SER A 755 -21.62 27.29 -29.02
CA SER A 755 -22.65 26.38 -29.49
C SER A 755 -23.98 26.58 -28.76
N THR A 756 -24.16 27.66 -27.99
CA THR A 756 -25.34 27.92 -27.15
C THR A 756 -26.65 27.87 -27.96
N GLY A 757 -27.59 27.00 -27.57
CA GLY A 757 -28.77 26.65 -28.36
C GLY A 757 -28.57 25.39 -29.22
N SER A 758 -27.43 24.73 -29.09
CA SER A 758 -27.07 23.38 -29.56
C SER A 758 -26.21 22.72 -28.47
N ASP A 759 -26.74 22.69 -27.25
CA ASP A 759 -25.94 22.63 -26.01
C ASP A 759 -25.15 21.33 -25.80
N ASN A 760 -25.43 20.29 -26.60
CA ASN A 760 -24.73 19.00 -26.55
C ASN A 760 -23.84 18.73 -27.78
N ASP A 761 -23.73 19.70 -28.69
CA ASP A 761 -23.06 19.57 -29.99
C ASP A 761 -21.67 20.25 -30.00
N TYR A 762 -21.06 20.50 -28.85
CA TYR A 762 -19.73 21.09 -28.75
C TYR A 762 -18.60 20.04 -28.90
N ALA A 763 -17.40 20.46 -29.31
CA ALA A 763 -16.26 19.56 -29.47
C ALA A 763 -15.88 18.84 -28.16
N ARG A 764 -15.82 17.50 -28.15
CA ARG A 764 -15.47 16.71 -26.94
C ARG A 764 -14.01 16.81 -26.55
N SER A 765 -13.14 16.86 -27.54
CA SER A 765 -11.76 17.27 -27.41
C SER A 765 -11.33 17.99 -28.68
N TYR A 766 -10.33 18.85 -28.59
CA TYR A 766 -9.90 19.68 -29.70
C TYR A 766 -8.40 19.99 -29.68
N GLU A 767 -7.88 20.33 -30.85
CA GLU A 767 -6.58 20.93 -31.08
C GLU A 767 -6.74 22.18 -31.96
N VAL A 768 -5.97 23.23 -31.65
CA VAL A 768 -5.95 24.48 -32.40
C VAL A 768 -4.58 24.65 -33.04
N TYR A 769 -4.59 25.00 -34.32
CA TYR A 769 -3.43 25.31 -35.14
C TYR A 769 -3.61 26.71 -35.74
N VAL A 770 -2.48 27.36 -36.05
CA VAL A 770 -2.48 28.66 -36.73
C VAL A 770 -1.51 28.64 -37.90
N SER A 771 -1.74 29.48 -38.90
CA SER A 771 -0.88 29.53 -40.08
C SER A 771 -0.85 30.93 -40.71
N SER A 772 0.27 31.28 -41.35
CA SER A 772 0.39 32.49 -42.18
C SER A 772 -0.12 32.30 -43.61
N ASP A 773 -0.10 31.07 -44.14
CA ASP A 773 -0.35 30.75 -45.55
C ASP A 773 -1.52 29.79 -45.79
N GLY A 774 -2.04 29.16 -44.75
CA GLY A 774 -3.19 28.25 -44.81
C GLY A 774 -2.82 26.83 -45.25
N THR A 775 -1.53 26.54 -45.47
CA THR A 775 -1.03 25.22 -45.87
C THR A 775 -0.03 24.66 -44.87
N ASN A 776 0.82 25.50 -44.28
CA ASN A 776 1.80 25.14 -43.25
C ASN A 776 1.27 25.50 -41.86
N TRP A 777 0.94 24.50 -41.04
CA TRP A 777 0.19 24.67 -39.78
C TRP A 777 1.03 24.63 -38.49
N GLY A 778 2.32 24.31 -38.58
CA GLY A 778 3.20 24.21 -37.41
C GLY A 778 2.73 23.17 -36.38
N SER A 779 3.14 23.35 -35.13
CA SER A 779 2.67 22.56 -33.98
C SER A 779 1.34 23.07 -33.42
N VAL A 780 0.64 22.23 -32.68
CA VAL A 780 -0.56 22.61 -31.90
C VAL A 780 -0.24 23.81 -31.00
N VAL A 781 -1.05 24.88 -31.07
CA VAL A 781 -0.90 26.07 -30.21
C VAL A 781 -1.75 25.99 -28.93
N ALA A 782 -2.79 25.17 -28.94
CA ALA A 782 -3.58 24.78 -27.77
C ALA A 782 -4.37 23.50 -28.02
N SER A 783 -4.61 22.71 -26.97
CA SER A 783 -5.51 21.57 -26.99
C SER A 783 -6.35 21.52 -25.71
N GLY A 784 -7.44 20.76 -25.71
CA GLY A 784 -8.30 20.63 -24.53
C GLY A 784 -9.48 19.71 -24.73
N THR A 785 -10.27 19.56 -23.67
CA THR A 785 -11.56 18.84 -23.67
C THR A 785 -12.70 19.83 -23.51
N GLY A 786 -13.77 19.65 -24.28
CA GLY A 786 -14.97 20.48 -24.13
C GLY A 786 -15.84 19.95 -23.00
N THR A 787 -16.32 20.85 -22.15
CA THR A 787 -17.18 20.54 -20.99
C THR A 787 -18.56 21.19 -21.07
N GLY A 788 -18.82 21.99 -22.12
CA GLY A 788 -20.10 22.67 -22.32
C GLY A 788 -20.15 23.44 -23.65
N PRO A 789 -21.29 24.09 -23.96
CA PRO A 789 -21.54 24.76 -25.24
C PRO A 789 -20.62 25.94 -25.56
N ILE A 790 -20.00 26.57 -24.56
CA ILE A 790 -19.03 27.65 -24.76
C ILE A 790 -17.65 27.10 -24.45
N ILE A 791 -16.82 26.96 -25.49
CA ILE A 791 -15.43 26.55 -25.37
C ILE A 791 -14.54 27.78 -25.54
N THR A 792 -13.83 28.15 -24.48
CA THR A 792 -12.82 29.21 -24.52
C THR A 792 -11.43 28.60 -24.58
N VAL A 793 -10.68 28.94 -25.61
CA VAL A 793 -9.29 28.50 -25.84
C VAL A 793 -8.37 29.70 -25.74
N THR A 794 -7.40 29.65 -24.83
CA THR A 794 -6.35 30.67 -24.69
C THR A 794 -5.00 30.07 -25.03
N PHE A 795 -4.17 30.81 -25.78
CA PHE A 795 -2.83 30.39 -26.20
C PHE A 795 -1.88 31.59 -26.26
N ALA A 796 -0.57 31.33 -26.27
CA ALA A 796 0.43 32.38 -26.41
C ALA A 796 0.20 33.18 -27.71
N ALA A 797 0.33 34.51 -27.67
CA ALA A 797 0.04 35.37 -28.80
C ALA A 797 0.76 34.94 -30.10
N GLN A 798 0.00 34.73 -31.18
CA GLN A 798 0.48 34.32 -32.49
C GLN A 798 0.13 35.37 -33.54
N ASN A 799 1.08 35.73 -34.41
CA ASN A 799 0.78 36.46 -35.64
C ASN A 799 0.39 35.45 -36.72
N ALA A 800 -0.89 35.34 -37.02
CA ALA A 800 -1.40 34.37 -37.97
C ALA A 800 -2.51 34.96 -38.85
N ARG A 801 -2.68 34.41 -40.05
CA ARG A 801 -3.82 34.73 -40.93
C ARG A 801 -4.93 33.69 -40.84
N TYR A 802 -4.57 32.44 -40.61
CA TYR A 802 -5.48 31.30 -40.58
C TYR A 802 -5.51 30.65 -39.21
N ILE A 803 -6.70 30.19 -38.80
CA ILE A 803 -6.92 29.36 -37.61
C ILE A 803 -7.58 28.07 -38.06
N LYS A 804 -7.07 26.92 -37.62
CA LYS A 804 -7.70 25.61 -37.82
C LYS A 804 -8.02 25.01 -36.47
N VAL A 805 -9.26 24.59 -36.29
CA VAL A 805 -9.68 23.82 -35.12
C VAL A 805 -9.99 22.42 -35.58
N VAL A 806 -9.35 21.43 -34.94
CA VAL A 806 -9.57 20.01 -35.16
C VAL A 806 -10.28 19.46 -33.93
N GLN A 807 -11.47 18.92 -34.11
CA GLN A 807 -12.13 18.12 -33.09
C GLN A 807 -11.46 16.72 -33.08
N THR A 808 -11.13 16.19 -31.90
CA THR A 808 -10.36 14.96 -31.74
C THR A 808 -11.08 13.86 -30.94
N GLY A 809 -12.34 14.07 -30.58
CA GLY A 809 -13.13 13.16 -29.75
C GLY A 809 -14.20 12.40 -30.53
N THR A 810 -14.93 11.52 -29.85
CA THR A 810 -16.03 10.74 -30.45
C THR A 810 -17.33 10.97 -29.69
N ALA A 811 -18.43 11.22 -30.40
CA ALA A 811 -19.77 11.32 -29.82
C ALA A 811 -20.86 11.06 -30.87
N SER A 812 -22.03 10.59 -30.45
CA SER A 812 -23.19 10.43 -31.33
C SER A 812 -23.84 11.75 -31.74
N SER A 813 -23.66 12.81 -30.93
CA SER A 813 -24.02 14.19 -31.26
C SER A 813 -23.18 14.72 -32.42
N TRP A 814 -23.74 15.68 -33.15
CA TRP A 814 -23.00 16.41 -34.20
C TRP A 814 -22.10 17.44 -33.57
N TRP A 815 -21.05 17.87 -34.29
CA TRP A 815 -20.31 19.05 -33.88
C TRP A 815 -20.89 20.27 -34.57
N SER A 816 -21.45 21.18 -33.77
CA SER A 816 -22.10 22.40 -34.21
C SER A 816 -21.47 23.60 -33.50
N VAL A 817 -21.25 24.69 -34.22
CA VAL A 817 -20.79 25.96 -33.67
C VAL A 817 -21.61 27.08 -34.31
N ARG A 818 -22.16 27.95 -33.47
CA ARG A 818 -22.93 29.12 -33.92
C ARG A 818 -21.99 30.27 -34.17
N GLU A 819 -21.11 30.57 -33.23
CA GLU A 819 -20.21 31.71 -33.35
C GLU A 819 -18.78 31.36 -32.97
N VAL A 820 -17.84 31.82 -33.77
CA VAL A 820 -16.41 31.81 -33.50
C VAL A 820 -15.94 33.24 -33.31
N ASN A 821 -15.52 33.56 -32.09
CA ASN A 821 -14.96 34.86 -31.74
C ASN A 821 -13.46 34.72 -31.47
N VAL A 822 -12.66 35.50 -32.19
CA VAL A 822 -11.20 35.54 -32.04
C VAL A 822 -10.83 36.86 -31.40
N TYR A 823 -9.92 36.82 -30.44
CA TYR A 823 -9.49 37.97 -29.68
C TYR A 823 -8.02 38.21 -29.97
N GLY A 824 -7.72 39.46 -30.30
CA GLY A 824 -6.34 39.90 -30.47
C GLY A 824 -5.72 40.24 -29.13
N SER A 825 -4.41 40.11 -29.04
CA SER A 825 -3.67 40.78 -27.97
C SER A 825 -3.75 42.29 -28.24
N SER A 826 -4.57 43.01 -27.48
CA SER A 826 -4.52 44.47 -27.47
C SER A 826 -3.23 44.90 -26.77
N VAL A 827 -2.11 44.89 -27.49
CA VAL A 827 -0.92 45.68 -27.13
C VAL A 827 -1.03 47.04 -27.82
N ALA A 828 -2.17 47.70 -27.63
CA ALA A 828 -2.27 49.13 -27.81
C ALA A 828 -2.06 49.76 -26.43
N GLY A 829 -0.79 49.93 -26.02
CA GLY A 829 -0.51 50.68 -24.79
C GLY A 829 0.85 50.45 -24.16
N ASP A 830 1.56 49.37 -24.47
CA ASP A 830 2.87 49.15 -23.83
C ASP A 830 3.99 49.89 -24.56
N THR A 831 4.23 51.12 -24.13
CA THR A 831 5.33 51.97 -24.58
C THR A 831 6.48 51.99 -23.57
N GLN A 832 6.35 51.25 -22.47
CA GLN A 832 7.37 51.22 -21.43
C GLN A 832 8.41 50.18 -21.82
N ALA A 833 9.66 50.61 -21.93
CA ALA A 833 10.77 49.70 -22.16
C ALA A 833 11.13 48.94 -20.88
N PRO A 834 11.63 47.69 -20.99
CA PRO A 834 12.15 46.96 -19.85
C PRO A 834 13.21 47.74 -19.08
N SER A 835 13.35 47.43 -17.79
CA SER A 835 14.49 47.89 -17.00
C SER A 835 15.79 47.45 -17.64
N THR A 836 16.85 48.25 -17.53
CA THR A 836 18.19 47.89 -18.01
C THR A 836 18.70 46.60 -17.34
N PRO A 837 19.21 45.61 -18.11
CA PRO A 837 19.89 44.46 -17.54
C PRO A 837 21.06 44.88 -16.65
N ALA A 838 21.04 44.44 -15.39
CA ALA A 838 22.06 44.76 -14.40
C ALA A 838 23.10 43.64 -14.27
N ASN A 839 24.26 43.96 -13.67
CA ASN A 839 25.33 42.99 -13.37
C ASN A 839 25.80 42.19 -14.59
N LEU A 840 25.91 42.84 -15.77
CA LEU A 840 26.52 42.19 -16.91
C LEU A 840 27.99 41.92 -16.59
N VAL A 841 28.36 40.65 -16.58
CA VAL A 841 29.73 40.17 -16.47
C VAL A 841 30.08 39.39 -17.73
N ALA A 842 31.33 39.52 -18.17
CA ALA A 842 31.89 38.71 -19.24
C ALA A 842 33.16 38.03 -18.75
N SER A 843 33.23 36.72 -18.96
CA SER A 843 34.41 35.92 -18.65
C SER A 843 34.93 35.29 -19.93
N ALA A 844 36.23 35.44 -20.18
CA ALA A 844 36.89 34.81 -21.31
C ALA A 844 37.01 33.30 -21.02
N ALA A 845 36.23 32.49 -21.73
CA ALA A 845 36.20 31.04 -21.53
C ALA A 845 37.30 30.33 -22.33
N SER A 846 37.71 30.91 -23.45
CA SER A 846 38.88 30.48 -24.23
C SER A 846 39.39 31.63 -25.10
N SER A 847 40.42 31.39 -25.89
CA SER A 847 40.92 32.36 -26.87
C SER A 847 39.96 32.73 -27.98
N SER A 848 38.84 31.99 -28.13
CA SER A 848 37.82 32.24 -29.15
C SER A 848 36.40 32.25 -28.61
N VAL A 849 36.23 32.20 -27.28
CA VAL A 849 34.90 32.16 -26.64
C VAL A 849 34.88 33.07 -25.41
N ILE A 850 33.85 33.91 -25.33
CA ILE A 850 33.52 34.71 -24.14
C ILE A 850 32.10 34.35 -23.69
N ASN A 851 31.97 33.98 -22.43
CA ASN A 851 30.67 33.73 -21.79
C ASN A 851 30.20 34.98 -21.05
N LEU A 852 28.95 35.33 -21.25
CA LEU A 852 28.27 36.48 -20.68
C LEU A 852 27.16 35.99 -19.75
N SER A 853 26.96 36.68 -18.64
CA SER A 853 25.77 36.54 -17.79
C SER A 853 25.35 37.88 -17.20
N TRP A 854 24.06 38.03 -16.92
CA TRP A 854 23.47 39.25 -16.38
C TRP A 854 22.27 38.93 -15.49
N SER A 855 21.84 39.91 -14.70
CA SER A 855 20.62 39.82 -13.90
C SER A 855 19.39 40.09 -14.74
N ALA A 856 18.28 39.42 -14.38
CA ALA A 856 17.02 39.58 -15.09
C ALA A 856 16.54 41.03 -15.08
N SER A 857 15.99 41.45 -16.22
CA SER A 857 15.26 42.71 -16.36
C SER A 857 13.78 42.50 -16.03
N THR A 858 13.15 43.53 -15.52
CA THR A 858 11.72 43.58 -15.24
C THR A 858 11.04 44.54 -16.20
N ASP A 859 9.80 44.25 -16.53
CA ASP A 859 8.97 45.06 -17.40
C ASP A 859 7.51 44.98 -16.91
N ASN A 860 6.69 45.97 -17.22
CA ASN A 860 5.27 46.03 -16.82
C ASN A 860 4.41 44.96 -17.51
N VAL A 861 4.81 44.46 -18.68
CA VAL A 861 4.13 43.33 -19.36
C VAL A 861 5.02 42.08 -19.37
N GLY A 862 6.33 42.25 -19.54
CA GLY A 862 7.30 41.17 -19.37
C GLY A 862 8.41 41.17 -20.41
N VAL A 863 9.60 40.75 -19.99
CA VAL A 863 10.78 40.65 -20.86
C VAL A 863 10.74 39.33 -21.63
N THR A 864 10.74 39.41 -22.96
CA THR A 864 10.69 38.25 -23.88
C THR A 864 12.06 37.78 -24.33
N GLY A 865 13.11 38.58 -24.14
CA GLY A 865 14.48 38.17 -24.42
C GLY A 865 15.48 39.30 -24.27
N TYR A 866 16.73 39.00 -24.63
CA TYR A 866 17.85 39.92 -24.53
C TYR A 866 18.61 39.99 -25.86
N GLU A 867 19.05 41.19 -26.23
CA GLU A 867 19.91 41.47 -27.37
C GLU A 867 21.36 41.71 -26.88
N ILE A 868 22.32 40.94 -27.41
CA ILE A 868 23.72 40.97 -27.01
C ILE A 868 24.52 41.74 -28.05
N TYR A 869 25.20 42.79 -27.63
CA TYR A 869 26.00 43.65 -28.50
C TYR A 869 27.49 43.50 -28.17
N ARG A 870 28.31 43.19 -29.18
CA ARG A 870 29.78 43.18 -29.12
C ARG A 870 30.32 44.40 -29.87
N SER A 871 31.08 45.25 -29.17
CA SER A 871 31.66 46.48 -29.73
C SER A 871 30.61 47.34 -30.45
N GLY A 872 29.40 47.42 -29.89
CA GLY A 872 28.26 48.17 -30.43
C GLY A 872 27.44 47.45 -31.51
N ASN A 873 27.87 46.29 -32.01
CA ASN A 873 27.14 45.53 -33.03
C ASN A 873 26.36 44.37 -32.40
N LEU A 874 25.11 44.15 -32.82
CA LEU A 874 24.31 43.00 -32.38
C LEU A 874 24.95 41.70 -32.88
N VAL A 875 25.32 40.81 -31.95
CA VAL A 875 25.95 39.52 -32.26
C VAL A 875 25.07 38.31 -31.96
N GLY A 876 24.00 38.51 -31.19
CA GLY A 876 23.03 37.45 -30.92
C GLY A 876 21.88 37.90 -30.04
N THR A 877 20.92 36.99 -29.86
CA THR A 877 19.84 37.15 -28.90
C THR A 877 19.82 35.95 -27.95
N SER A 878 19.34 36.15 -26.73
CA SER A 878 19.19 35.09 -25.74
C SER A 878 17.85 35.22 -25.01
N ALA A 879 17.13 34.11 -24.87
CA ALA A 879 15.99 34.02 -23.97
C ALA A 879 16.41 33.71 -22.53
N SER A 880 17.67 33.31 -22.33
CA SER A 880 18.27 33.01 -21.03
C SER A 880 19.08 34.20 -20.50
N LEU A 881 19.44 34.17 -19.22
CA LEU A 881 20.29 35.20 -18.56
C LEU A 881 21.79 35.03 -18.84
N SER A 882 22.12 34.32 -19.90
CA SER A 882 23.50 34.05 -20.32
C SER A 882 23.60 33.91 -21.84
N TYR A 883 24.79 34.13 -22.38
CA TYR A 883 25.10 33.97 -23.79
C TYR A 883 26.58 33.62 -24.00
N SER A 884 26.87 32.69 -24.91
CA SER A 884 28.24 32.32 -25.28
C SER A 884 28.55 32.86 -26.65
N ASP A 885 29.45 33.86 -26.71
CA ASP A 885 29.91 34.44 -27.96
C ASP A 885 31.16 33.70 -28.44
N THR A 886 31.08 33.10 -29.63
CA THR A 886 32.07 32.15 -30.17
C THR A 886 32.70 32.67 -31.46
N GLY A 887 33.84 32.10 -31.86
CA GLY A 887 34.55 32.51 -33.08
C GLY A 887 35.33 33.82 -32.92
N LEU A 888 35.67 34.18 -31.68
CA LEU A 888 36.43 35.39 -31.36
C LEU A 888 37.91 35.25 -31.70
N THR A 889 38.53 36.38 -31.98
CA THR A 889 39.97 36.46 -32.22
C THR A 889 40.71 36.44 -30.88
N ALA A 890 41.80 35.68 -30.83
CA ALA A 890 42.73 35.60 -29.71
C ALA A 890 43.32 36.96 -29.30
N ALA A 891 43.71 37.11 -28.02
CA ALA A 891 44.36 38.31 -27.48
C ALA A 891 43.64 39.63 -27.83
N THR A 892 42.32 39.59 -28.04
CA THR A 892 41.55 40.71 -28.54
C THR A 892 40.59 41.19 -27.46
N ALA A 893 40.63 42.49 -27.15
CA ALA A 893 39.71 43.12 -26.24
C ALA A 893 38.34 43.29 -26.91
N TYR A 894 37.30 42.75 -26.28
CA TYR A 894 35.91 42.93 -26.69
C TYR A 894 35.14 43.66 -25.60
N SER A 895 34.23 44.54 -26.03
CA SER A 895 33.28 45.20 -25.14
C SER A 895 31.89 44.65 -25.37
N TYR A 896 31.15 44.38 -24.29
CA TYR A 896 29.78 43.87 -24.39
C TYR A 896 28.79 44.73 -23.63
N THR A 897 27.59 44.85 -24.21
CA THR A 897 26.39 45.37 -23.57
C THR A 897 25.19 44.50 -23.91
N VAL A 898 24.22 44.42 -23.00
CA VAL A 898 22.97 43.69 -23.21
C VAL A 898 21.78 44.63 -23.07
N LYS A 899 20.77 44.47 -23.93
CA LYS A 899 19.47 45.14 -23.81
C LYS A 899 18.37 44.12 -23.61
N ALA A 900 17.43 44.37 -22.71
CA ALA A 900 16.21 43.58 -22.58
C ALA A 900 15.16 44.03 -23.60
N LYS A 901 14.35 43.09 -24.06
CA LYS A 901 13.27 43.30 -25.03
C LYS A 901 11.97 42.75 -24.45
N ASP A 902 10.88 43.51 -24.53
CA ASP A 902 9.55 43.05 -24.11
C ASP A 902 8.75 42.42 -25.28
N ALA A 903 7.48 42.11 -25.03
CA ALA A 903 6.56 41.55 -26.03
C ALA A 903 6.02 42.59 -27.03
N ALA A 904 6.06 43.88 -26.69
CA ALA A 904 5.69 44.99 -27.57
C ALA A 904 6.84 45.42 -28.49
N GLY A 905 8.06 44.93 -28.25
CA GLY A 905 9.27 45.22 -28.99
C GLY A 905 10.05 46.42 -28.45
N ASN A 906 9.69 46.99 -27.29
CA ASN A 906 10.49 48.05 -26.69
C ASN A 906 11.81 47.47 -26.15
N LEU A 907 12.88 48.25 -26.29
CA LEU A 907 14.22 47.87 -25.84
C LEU A 907 14.64 48.73 -24.65
N SER A 908 15.17 48.09 -23.61
CA SER A 908 15.79 48.79 -22.49
C SER A 908 16.97 49.66 -22.93
N ALA A 909 17.40 50.59 -22.07
CA ALA A 909 18.76 51.10 -22.18
C ALA A 909 19.79 49.96 -22.01
N ALA A 910 20.97 50.12 -22.63
CA ALA A 910 22.04 49.13 -22.55
C ALA A 910 22.55 48.96 -21.11
N SER A 911 22.91 47.73 -20.75
CA SER A 911 23.57 47.40 -19.48
C SER A 911 24.87 48.18 -19.25
N ASN A 912 25.52 47.96 -18.10
CA ASN A 912 26.92 48.32 -17.94
C ASN A 912 27.76 47.68 -19.06
N VAL A 913 28.79 48.40 -19.53
CA VAL A 913 29.77 47.86 -20.48
C VAL A 913 30.72 46.96 -19.69
N THR A 914 30.89 45.73 -20.14
CA THR A 914 31.97 44.85 -19.64
C THR A 914 33.03 44.70 -20.74
N ASN A 915 34.29 44.92 -20.37
CA ASN A 915 35.42 44.70 -21.25
C ASN A 915 36.09 43.40 -20.86
N VAL A 916 36.33 42.53 -21.82
CA VAL A 916 37.01 41.26 -21.61
C VAL A 916 37.92 41.00 -22.78
N THR A 917 39.18 40.68 -22.48
CA THR A 917 40.15 40.28 -23.48
C THR A 917 40.12 38.77 -23.58
N THR A 918 39.86 38.24 -24.77
CA THR A 918 40.12 36.82 -25.01
C THR A 918 41.57 36.55 -24.63
N PRO A 919 41.88 35.47 -23.91
CA PRO A 919 43.26 35.12 -23.66
C PRO A 919 43.96 34.99 -25.00
N SER A 920 45.27 35.20 -25.01
CA SER A 920 46.06 34.82 -26.17
C SER A 920 45.67 33.41 -26.57
N GLY A 921 45.36 33.25 -27.85
CA GLY A 921 45.26 31.96 -28.50
C GLY A 921 46.49 31.20 -28.13
N GLY A 922 46.33 30.25 -27.21
CA GLY A 922 47.26 29.16 -27.06
C GLY A 922 47.17 28.31 -28.33
N THR A 923 47.61 28.86 -29.46
CA THR A 923 48.32 28.15 -30.51
C THR A 923 49.75 27.91 -30.04
N GLY A 924 49.94 27.59 -28.75
CA GLY A 924 51.19 27.02 -28.31
C GLY A 924 51.43 25.83 -29.21
N THR A 925 52.58 25.81 -29.88
CA THR A 925 53.16 24.54 -30.30
C THR A 925 53.09 23.62 -29.09
N ALA A 926 52.53 22.42 -29.26
CA ALA A 926 52.56 21.44 -28.17
C ALA A 926 53.99 21.40 -27.63
N LEU A 927 54.12 21.45 -26.31
CA LEU A 927 55.43 21.42 -25.67
C LEU A 927 56.22 20.23 -26.23
N SER A 928 57.51 20.44 -26.50
CA SER A 928 58.37 19.35 -26.95
C SER A 928 58.40 18.27 -25.89
N ARG A 929 57.90 17.07 -26.24
CA ARG A 929 57.87 15.88 -25.37
C ARG A 929 59.17 15.08 -25.46
N SER A 930 60.19 15.63 -26.12
CA SER A 930 61.47 14.96 -26.33
C SER A 930 62.12 14.65 -24.98
N GLY A 931 62.31 13.36 -24.71
CA GLY A 931 62.89 12.85 -23.47
C GLY A 931 61.90 12.63 -22.32
N TRP A 932 60.64 13.02 -22.44
CA TRP A 932 59.64 12.76 -21.39
C TRP A 932 59.40 11.27 -21.21
N THR A 933 59.15 10.83 -19.97
CA THR A 933 58.84 9.43 -19.67
C THR A 933 57.44 9.29 -19.10
N ALA A 934 56.78 8.17 -19.41
CA ALA A 934 55.45 7.88 -18.89
C ALA A 934 55.40 6.54 -18.13
N THR A 935 54.57 6.50 -17.09
CA THR A 935 54.21 5.30 -16.32
C THR A 935 52.70 5.25 -16.12
N SER A 936 52.16 4.07 -15.83
CA SER A 936 50.71 3.90 -15.61
C SER A 936 50.41 2.94 -14.48
N SER A 937 49.19 3.05 -13.95
CA SER A 937 48.56 2.07 -13.08
C SER A 937 47.15 1.78 -13.58
N PRO A 938 46.79 0.53 -13.95
CA PRO A 938 47.62 -0.67 -13.89
C PRO A 938 48.75 -0.70 -14.94
N THR A 939 49.66 -1.66 -14.79
CA THR A 939 50.75 -1.94 -15.75
C THR A 939 50.39 -3.06 -16.74
N SER A 940 49.12 -3.46 -16.82
CA SER A 940 48.63 -4.63 -17.55
C SER A 940 48.33 -4.39 -19.03
N GLY A 941 48.44 -3.17 -19.54
CA GLY A 941 48.08 -2.81 -20.91
C GLY A 941 49.26 -2.44 -21.80
N ASP A 942 49.00 -1.61 -22.82
CA ASP A 942 50.02 -1.18 -23.80
C ASP A 942 51.13 -0.34 -23.13
N VAL A 943 52.24 -0.13 -23.84
CA VAL A 943 53.39 0.62 -23.33
C VAL A 943 53.00 2.10 -23.07
N PRO A 944 53.11 2.62 -21.83
CA PRO A 944 52.73 4.01 -21.53
C PRO A 944 53.51 5.05 -22.34
N GLN A 945 54.72 4.73 -22.80
CA GLN A 945 55.49 5.65 -23.63
C GLN A 945 54.80 6.02 -24.96
N ASN A 946 53.86 5.18 -25.44
CA ASN A 946 53.06 5.48 -26.63
C ASN A 946 52.18 6.72 -26.47
N LEU A 947 51.92 7.19 -25.24
CA LEU A 947 51.21 8.44 -24.95
C LEU A 947 51.92 9.68 -25.53
N LEU A 948 53.23 9.59 -25.79
CA LEU A 948 54.13 10.72 -26.01
C LEU A 948 54.91 10.62 -27.33
N ASP A 949 54.65 9.62 -28.16
CA ASP A 949 55.50 9.27 -29.31
C ASP A 949 55.20 10.06 -30.60
N GLY A 950 54.08 10.81 -30.64
CA GLY A 950 53.72 11.64 -31.80
C GLY A 950 53.08 10.85 -32.93
N SER A 951 52.61 9.64 -32.67
CA SER A 951 51.99 8.75 -33.63
C SER A 951 50.56 8.41 -33.21
N MET A 952 49.60 8.90 -34.00
CA MET A 952 48.19 8.47 -33.91
C MET A 952 47.96 7.01 -34.29
N THR A 953 49.00 6.26 -34.70
CA THR A 953 48.87 4.83 -35.02
C THR A 953 49.13 3.93 -33.81
N THR A 954 49.89 4.44 -32.83
CA THR A 954 50.22 3.79 -31.57
C THR A 954 49.28 4.30 -30.47
N ARG A 955 49.16 3.55 -29.37
CA ARG A 955 48.36 3.95 -28.21
C ARG A 955 48.87 3.32 -26.93
N TRP A 956 48.60 3.96 -25.81
CA TRP A 956 48.54 3.33 -24.49
C TRP A 956 47.10 2.92 -24.20
N SER A 957 46.91 1.81 -23.49
CA SER A 957 45.62 1.40 -22.93
C SER A 957 45.80 0.71 -21.58
N THR A 958 44.75 0.67 -20.76
CA THR A 958 44.77 -0.01 -19.44
C THR A 958 44.76 -1.55 -19.55
N GLY A 959 44.36 -2.11 -20.69
CA GLY A 959 44.18 -3.56 -20.89
C GLY A 959 43.07 -4.19 -20.04
N ALA A 960 42.27 -3.37 -19.36
CA ALA A 960 41.18 -3.78 -18.47
C ALA A 960 40.06 -2.75 -18.50
N ALA A 961 38.85 -3.17 -18.09
CA ALA A 961 37.70 -2.28 -17.97
C ALA A 961 38.02 -1.06 -17.08
N MET A 962 37.42 0.08 -17.41
CA MET A 962 37.56 1.31 -16.65
C MET A 962 37.01 1.16 -15.23
N VAL A 963 37.87 1.37 -14.24
CA VAL A 963 37.51 1.47 -12.82
C VAL A 963 38.16 2.71 -12.21
N PRO A 964 37.50 3.39 -11.25
CA PRO A 964 38.04 4.59 -10.63
C PRO A 964 39.43 4.34 -10.03
N GLY A 965 40.34 5.27 -10.24
CA GLY A 965 41.71 5.21 -9.72
C GLY A 965 42.77 4.74 -10.72
N GLN A 966 42.36 4.28 -11.91
CA GLN A 966 43.31 4.06 -13.02
C GLN A 966 43.99 5.39 -13.40
N SER A 967 45.29 5.36 -13.69
CA SER A 967 46.06 6.58 -13.95
C SER A 967 47.24 6.39 -14.91
N PHE A 968 47.65 7.49 -15.52
CA PHE A 968 48.98 7.62 -16.13
C PHE A 968 49.69 8.85 -15.54
N THR A 969 51.03 8.76 -15.46
CA THR A 969 51.92 9.79 -14.91
C THR A 969 53.03 10.06 -15.90
N VAL A 970 53.33 11.33 -16.15
CA VAL A 970 54.41 11.78 -17.05
C VAL A 970 55.43 12.59 -16.29
N ASP A 971 56.72 12.25 -16.44
CA ASP A 971 57.87 13.06 -16.01
C ASP A 971 58.36 13.88 -17.20
N MET A 972 58.25 15.21 -17.10
CA MET A 972 58.70 16.16 -18.13
C MET A 972 60.20 16.48 -18.04
N LEU A 973 60.92 15.82 -17.11
CA LEU A 973 62.35 15.96 -16.78
C LEU A 973 62.78 17.32 -16.21
N ALA A 974 62.03 18.38 -16.46
CA ALA A 974 62.26 19.72 -15.93
C ALA A 974 60.94 20.35 -15.49
N THR A 975 61.02 21.29 -14.53
CA THR A 975 59.86 22.10 -14.16
C THR A 975 59.43 22.93 -15.36
N THR A 976 58.19 22.72 -15.79
CA THR A 976 57.61 23.27 -17.01
C THR A 976 56.30 23.96 -16.66
N SER A 977 56.07 25.16 -17.22
CA SER A 977 54.82 25.90 -17.05
C SER A 977 53.81 25.44 -18.10
N PHE A 978 52.60 25.02 -17.74
CA PHE A 978 51.54 24.64 -18.69
C PHE A 978 50.14 24.96 -18.15
N THR A 979 49.19 25.22 -19.05
CA THR A 979 47.80 25.61 -18.72
C THR A 979 46.77 24.62 -19.27
N LYS A 980 47.19 23.71 -20.15
CA LYS A 980 46.28 22.81 -20.88
C LYS A 980 46.92 21.46 -21.15
N ILE A 981 46.15 20.39 -20.92
CA ILE A 981 46.44 19.01 -21.32
C ILE A 981 45.34 18.58 -22.30
N VAL A 982 45.74 18.06 -23.46
CA VAL A 982 44.84 17.42 -24.42
C VAL A 982 45.16 15.94 -24.46
N MET A 983 44.16 15.11 -24.15
CA MET A 983 44.21 13.65 -24.25
C MET A 983 43.40 13.23 -25.47
N ASP A 984 44.06 12.60 -26.43
CA ASP A 984 43.47 12.19 -27.69
C ASP A 984 43.42 10.67 -27.79
N SER A 985 42.21 10.12 -27.89
CA SER A 985 41.93 8.71 -28.12
C SER A 985 41.28 8.46 -29.48
N THR A 986 41.40 9.38 -30.45
CA THR A 986 40.77 9.30 -31.78
C THR A 986 41.15 7.99 -32.48
N GLY A 987 40.16 7.21 -32.93
CA GLY A 987 40.39 5.85 -33.44
C GLY A 987 40.33 4.77 -32.35
N SER A 988 39.93 5.15 -31.14
CA SER A 988 39.49 4.32 -30.00
C SER A 988 38.32 5.04 -29.32
N ASP A 989 37.30 5.39 -30.10
CA ASP A 989 36.33 6.45 -29.78
C ASP A 989 35.40 6.16 -28.59
N SER A 990 35.40 4.93 -28.07
CA SER A 990 34.66 4.53 -26.85
C SER A 990 35.55 4.43 -25.60
N ASP A 991 36.85 4.59 -25.75
CA ASP A 991 37.87 4.30 -24.73
C ASP A 991 38.39 5.56 -24.01
N TYR A 992 37.66 6.67 -24.05
CA TYR A 992 38.02 7.91 -23.34
C TYR A 992 37.59 7.89 -21.86
N ALA A 993 38.26 8.64 -20.99
CA ALA A 993 37.93 8.70 -19.56
C ALA A 993 36.50 9.22 -19.32
N ARG A 994 35.68 8.51 -18.52
CA ARG A 994 34.30 8.94 -18.17
C ARG A 994 34.26 10.09 -17.16
N GLY A 995 35.26 10.13 -16.29
CA GLY A 995 35.59 11.25 -15.42
C GLY A 995 37.10 11.30 -15.24
N TYR A 996 37.66 12.47 -14.97
CA TYR A 996 39.09 12.64 -14.75
C TYR A 996 39.40 13.70 -13.68
N GLU A 997 40.56 13.52 -13.06
CA GLU A 997 41.22 14.49 -12.18
C GLU A 997 42.68 14.64 -12.61
N VAL A 998 43.18 15.87 -12.64
CA VAL A 998 44.57 16.18 -12.99
C VAL A 998 45.31 16.63 -11.74
N TYR A 999 46.46 16.01 -11.48
CA TYR A 999 47.38 16.34 -10.39
C TYR A 999 48.73 16.74 -10.97
N VAL A 1000 49.46 17.62 -10.27
CA VAL A 1000 50.80 18.06 -10.68
C VAL A 1000 51.77 17.94 -9.50
N SER A 1001 53.06 17.76 -9.79
CA SER A 1001 54.09 17.65 -8.75
C SER A 1001 55.45 18.15 -9.24
N THR A 1002 56.26 18.69 -8.34
CA THR A 1002 57.67 19.03 -8.62
C THR A 1002 58.64 17.87 -8.34
N ASP A 1003 58.24 16.89 -7.51
CA ASP A 1003 59.10 15.81 -7.00
C ASP A 1003 58.62 14.39 -7.34
N GLY A 1004 57.42 14.24 -7.90
CA GLY A 1004 56.84 12.96 -8.32
C GLY A 1004 56.19 12.15 -7.19
N THR A 1005 56.24 12.64 -5.96
CA THR A 1005 55.72 11.98 -4.75
C THR A 1005 54.63 12.79 -4.05
N ASN A 1006 54.76 14.12 -4.01
CA ASN A 1006 53.80 15.05 -3.41
C ASN A 1006 52.92 15.68 -4.50
N TRP A 1007 51.63 15.32 -4.51
CA TRP A 1007 50.71 15.65 -5.61
C TRP A 1007 49.66 16.74 -5.31
N GLY A 1008 49.49 17.13 -4.05
CA GLY A 1008 48.48 18.11 -3.65
C GLY A 1008 47.04 17.70 -4.03
N SER A 1009 46.15 18.70 -4.09
CA SER A 1009 44.79 18.55 -4.63
C SER A 1009 44.79 18.59 -6.15
N ALA A 1010 43.74 18.04 -6.78
CA ALA A 1010 43.57 18.14 -8.23
C ALA A 1010 43.52 19.61 -8.69
N VAL A 1011 44.24 19.94 -9.77
CA VAL A 1011 44.25 21.28 -10.38
C VAL A 1011 43.06 21.51 -11.30
N THR A 1012 42.42 20.42 -11.75
CA THR A 1012 41.11 20.41 -12.41
C THR A 1012 40.50 19.02 -12.34
N SER A 1013 39.18 18.95 -12.46
CA SER A 1013 38.43 17.72 -12.70
C SER A 1013 37.38 17.94 -13.79
N GLY A 1014 36.85 16.86 -14.35
CA GLY A 1014 35.80 16.96 -15.36
C GLY A 1014 35.28 15.61 -15.82
N THR A 1015 34.32 15.63 -16.75
CA THR A 1015 33.75 14.46 -17.41
C THR A 1015 34.17 14.40 -18.87
N GLY A 1016 34.43 13.21 -19.40
CA GLY A 1016 34.67 13.02 -20.83
C GLY A 1016 33.39 12.62 -21.56
N SER A 1017 33.21 13.15 -22.78
CA SER A 1017 32.06 12.85 -23.65
C SER A 1017 32.46 12.50 -25.09
N GLY A 1018 33.75 12.29 -25.35
CA GLY A 1018 34.27 12.01 -26.69
C GLY A 1018 35.78 11.75 -26.69
N ALA A 1019 36.28 11.37 -27.87
CA ALA A 1019 37.66 10.89 -28.06
C ALA A 1019 38.75 11.94 -27.75
N ILE A 1020 38.42 13.23 -27.78
CA ILE A 1020 39.35 14.30 -27.41
C ILE A 1020 38.86 14.92 -26.10
N ILE A 1021 39.65 14.77 -25.05
CA ILE A 1021 39.40 15.40 -23.75
C ILE A 1021 40.43 16.52 -23.56
N THR A 1022 39.93 17.74 -23.37
CA THR A 1022 40.76 18.91 -23.06
C THR A 1022 40.55 19.31 -21.61
N ALA A 1023 41.63 19.27 -20.83
CA ALA A 1023 41.68 19.76 -19.46
C ALA A 1023 42.43 21.09 -19.44
N THR A 1024 41.75 22.17 -19.04
CA THR A 1024 42.31 23.52 -18.92
C THR A 1024 42.27 24.00 -17.49
N PHE A 1025 43.35 24.61 -17.02
CA PHE A 1025 43.51 25.07 -15.65
C PHE A 1025 44.46 26.27 -15.59
N ALA A 1026 44.49 26.97 -14.46
CA ALA A 1026 45.45 28.04 -14.23
C ALA A 1026 46.89 27.51 -14.35
N ALA A 1027 47.80 28.33 -14.89
CA ALA A 1027 49.18 27.91 -15.19
C ALA A 1027 49.85 27.17 -14.02
N GLN A 1028 50.30 25.94 -14.28
CA GLN A 1028 51.01 25.11 -13.32
C GLN A 1028 52.48 25.05 -13.69
N ASN A 1029 53.35 25.30 -12.70
CA ASN A 1029 54.79 25.07 -12.82
C ASN A 1029 55.13 23.75 -12.14
N ALA A 1030 55.28 22.68 -12.91
CA ALA A 1030 55.50 21.34 -12.38
C ALA A 1030 56.47 20.55 -13.23
N ARG A 1031 57.09 19.52 -12.65
CA ARG A 1031 57.92 18.54 -13.39
C ARG A 1031 57.10 17.32 -13.80
N TYR A 1032 56.12 16.96 -13.00
CA TYR A 1032 55.26 15.80 -13.20
C TYR A 1032 53.80 16.22 -13.32
N PHE A 1033 53.03 15.50 -14.13
CA PHE A 1033 51.58 15.49 -14.05
C PHE A 1033 51.05 14.06 -14.04
N LYS A 1034 49.90 13.87 -13.40
CA LYS A 1034 49.19 12.61 -13.28
C LYS A 1034 47.73 12.83 -13.58
N VAL A 1035 47.16 12.01 -14.45
CA VAL A 1035 45.72 12.01 -14.71
C VAL A 1035 45.14 10.74 -14.11
N VAL A 1036 44.12 10.90 -13.27
CA VAL A 1036 43.37 9.81 -12.65
C VAL A 1036 42.00 9.78 -13.29
N GLN A 1037 41.62 8.64 -13.85
CA GLN A 1037 40.26 8.40 -14.33
C GLN A 1037 39.37 8.03 -13.13
N THR A 1038 38.16 8.59 -13.07
CA THR A 1038 37.27 8.51 -11.90
C THR A 1038 35.93 7.81 -12.16
N GLY A 1039 35.68 7.35 -13.38
CA GLY A 1039 34.42 6.71 -13.77
C GLY A 1039 34.48 5.18 -13.88
N THR A 1040 33.37 4.58 -14.29
CA THR A 1040 33.26 3.13 -14.57
C THR A 1040 32.73 2.90 -15.99
N ALA A 1041 33.36 2.01 -16.75
CA ALA A 1041 32.88 1.58 -18.06
C ALA A 1041 33.41 0.18 -18.41
N SER A 1042 32.66 -0.56 -19.24
CA SER A 1042 33.11 -1.85 -19.76
C SER A 1042 34.21 -1.73 -20.84
N SER A 1043 34.35 -0.55 -21.46
CA SER A 1043 35.46 -0.24 -22.36
C SER A 1043 36.76 -0.02 -21.60
N TRP A 1044 37.88 -0.17 -22.30
CA TRP A 1044 39.21 0.14 -21.76
C TRP A 1044 39.43 1.64 -21.77
N TRP A 1045 40.39 2.12 -20.98
CA TRP A 1045 40.85 3.50 -21.12
C TRP A 1045 42.09 3.53 -22.01
N SER A 1046 41.98 4.22 -23.15
CA SER A 1046 43.01 4.29 -24.18
C SER A 1046 43.35 5.75 -24.49
N ILE A 1047 44.63 6.03 -24.73
CA ILE A 1047 45.12 7.33 -25.16
C ILE A 1047 46.20 7.11 -26.21
N ARG A 1048 46.04 7.76 -27.36
CA ARG A 1048 47.04 7.79 -28.42
C ARG A 1048 48.07 8.87 -28.17
N GLU A 1049 47.60 10.08 -27.90
CA GLU A 1049 48.50 11.22 -27.72
C GLU A 1049 48.09 12.08 -26.53
N VAL A 1050 49.08 12.48 -25.72
CA VAL A 1050 48.95 13.52 -24.71
C VAL A 1050 49.79 14.72 -25.10
N ASN A 1051 49.16 15.89 -25.21
CA ASN A 1051 49.82 17.14 -25.58
C ASN A 1051 49.61 18.19 -24.49
N LEU A 1052 50.70 18.85 -24.08
CA LEU A 1052 50.68 19.96 -23.14
C LEU A 1052 50.90 21.28 -23.87
N TYR A 1053 50.28 22.32 -23.35
CA TYR A 1053 50.39 23.67 -23.92
C TYR A 1053 50.56 24.69 -22.79
N ASN A 1054 51.40 25.69 -23.06
CA ASN A 1054 51.68 26.81 -22.17
C ASN A 1054 50.56 27.84 -22.22
#